data_AF-A0A7C5BW00-F1
#
_entry.id   AF-A0A7C5BW00-F1
#
_cell.length_a   1.000
_cell.length_b   1.000
_cell.length_c   1.000
_cell.angle_alpha   90.00
_cell.angle_beta   90.00
_cell.angle_gamma   90.00
#
_symmetry.space_group_name_H-M   'P 1'
#
loop_
_entity.id
_entity.type
_entity.pdbx_description
1 polymer ?
#
loop_
_entity_poly.entity_id
_entity_poly.type
_entity_poly.pdbx_seq_one_letter_code
_entity_poly.pdbx_strand_id
1 'polypeptide(L)'
;MGQRQQVMKRNSAAIELILGLALACWVSVGGSSFAGQEAGGDPEAVARAEYEAAEKAAREAEQALGPLREAMRKAENEYGTARQQALAKRRQADESRDYAGEKGQQLLQRAEADLAAAIKAVEDAAAAKAKVDKELEEARAAATPLRQAYEAAELAAQQAELAAKAAREAAQRPEIELELVEARLRTLRSQLEVARLALARLRDRQALLESQLAPVAAKVSAAEKVKQEAEAALAAAQEKLTALTSALEQAKKAAEEAEARAKQLAEDPNAGEAERNQAVEEAAAKRKAAEEAQAAVAAAQMAVRQAQAQLAAANQQLAAAVAEKKPFEDALAPLRDQVSSAMAAVQSGEQAVQEVQRWAEQKRRVVEEWAAKRKAVADAAAALEKAQKVQQEAEAKVEGSAKKLAEAKAQHQAAQEALEKAKTTLAAAVTAMEEAEKAAQEAEAKAKQAAEDPNLSDEAKQAAASEAQTKRQAAEQAKVAHAQAQQAFQQAEAQLKAATERLAAAQAEHRSAEEALAQAKNQVASAQAALAAAEDVAKEILALDAAFRQAEAEAEAKRKAALEARNALNPVQQKLEQVTMQANSAAQTLARAEAQKKTAEENLQNLKNRIEAAKQNLEAEEQAAKEAEAAAEALRLQAEQARAAYLEAKRIADEKRALAEQAKRKFYQVRAAKILPTIFESPEPAKPLNKIDEIVFARLQSLGIQPVLCSDAVFIRRVYLDITGKLPPAEEVVAFLGDSNPNKRVALVDRLLDQPAHFDYWSMKWADVLRIKAEFPVKVWPNGAQAYHRWVWESLARNKPYDQFARELLTSSGSNFRVGAVNFYRAVQDRSPMGIASAVALTLMGTRIEQWPPERREQLAVFFSQIGYKPTSEWKEEIVFWDPLKSAGIPGNVAPGVDSVAGSVAVSNQIPQNLPEPLREPGPIEAVFPDGTRTVIPPDRDPREVFADWLIRPENPWFARAIVNRTWAWIMGRGIIHEPDDIREDNPPSIPELLDYLASELVASGWDLRHIKRLIFTSATYQLSSIPRVDSPEARAVFASYPLRRLEAEVLIDAVNHITGSYDLYTSPVPEPFTYIPRGMPAVAIGDGSVTDAFLTLFGRSARATGFESERVNELGPLQWLHMLNSVHIHTKIQSGPRLASLISSGQPKEIAERLYLTILSRYPTERELQVIEEYSKLGVAKGRDLWLDVAWALLNSPEFLLRH
;
A
#
# COMPACT_ATOMS: atom_id res chain seq x y z
N MET A 1 -42.88 -4.84 73.25
CA MET A 1 -43.78 -4.17 72.26
C MET A 1 -43.48 -2.68 72.02
N GLY A 2 -42.67 -1.98 72.83
CA GLY A 2 -42.32 -0.57 72.58
C GLY A 2 -41.13 -0.29 71.62
N GLN A 3 -40.24 -1.26 71.39
CA GLN A 3 -39.06 -1.10 70.51
C GLN A 3 -39.23 -1.67 69.08
N ARG A 4 -40.40 -2.25 68.75
CA ARG A 4 -40.70 -2.76 67.40
C ARG A 4 -41.43 -1.74 66.50
N GLN A 5 -41.88 -0.60 67.03
CA GLN A 5 -42.58 0.44 66.24
C GLN A 5 -41.69 1.61 65.81
N GLN A 6 -40.46 1.74 66.34
CA GLN A 6 -39.54 2.83 65.97
C GLN A 6 -38.57 2.46 64.85
N VAL A 7 -38.41 1.17 64.54
CA VAL A 7 -37.59 0.66 63.43
C VAL A 7 -38.38 0.55 62.11
N MET A 8 -39.72 0.47 62.17
CA MET A 8 -40.56 0.47 60.95
C MET A 8 -40.83 1.87 60.36
N LYS A 9 -40.71 2.96 61.12
CA LYS A 9 -40.91 4.33 60.59
C LYS A 9 -39.69 4.94 59.88
N ARG A 10 -38.50 4.37 60.06
CA ARG A 10 -37.27 4.85 59.39
C ARG A 10 -36.94 4.08 58.09
N ASN A 11 -37.60 2.96 57.84
CA ASN A 11 -37.40 2.15 56.63
C ASN A 11 -38.50 2.33 55.56
N SER A 12 -39.54 3.15 55.80
CA SER A 12 -40.60 3.39 54.80
C SER A 12 -40.19 4.35 53.67
N ALA A 13 -39.31 5.32 53.92
CA ALA A 13 -38.96 6.32 52.90
C ALA A 13 -38.01 5.79 51.80
N ALA A 14 -37.20 4.78 52.11
CA ALA A 14 -36.30 4.17 51.12
C ALA A 14 -36.98 3.04 50.32
N ILE A 15 -37.96 2.36 50.94
CA ILE A 15 -38.71 1.27 50.29
C ILE A 15 -39.84 1.82 49.41
N GLU A 16 -40.48 2.95 49.75
CA GLU A 16 -41.44 3.62 48.85
C GLU A 16 -40.78 4.30 47.64
N LEU A 17 -39.52 4.74 47.74
CA LEU A 17 -38.79 5.32 46.59
C LEU A 17 -38.34 4.23 45.58
N ILE A 18 -38.06 3.03 46.08
CA ILE A 18 -37.60 1.89 45.26
C ILE A 18 -38.79 1.08 44.70
N LEU A 19 -39.91 0.96 45.44
CA LEU A 19 -41.15 0.41 44.89
C LEU A 19 -41.92 1.40 44.00
N GLY A 20 -41.75 2.72 44.19
CA GLY A 20 -42.34 3.75 43.32
C GLY A 20 -41.70 3.83 41.93
N LEU A 21 -40.43 3.41 41.78
CA LEU A 21 -39.76 3.32 40.47
C LEU A 21 -39.92 1.94 39.82
N ALA A 22 -40.17 0.88 40.60
CA ALA A 22 -40.49 -0.44 40.08
C ALA A 22 -41.96 -0.59 39.61
N LEU A 23 -42.90 0.21 40.13
CA LEU A 23 -44.30 0.21 39.65
C LEU A 23 -44.53 1.09 38.41
N ALA A 24 -43.59 1.96 38.03
CA ALA A 24 -43.66 2.74 36.79
C ALA A 24 -43.06 2.03 35.57
N CYS A 25 -42.44 0.85 35.75
CA CYS A 25 -41.94 -0.01 34.68
C CYS A 25 -42.70 -1.35 34.57
N TRP A 26 -43.85 -1.49 35.24
CA TRP A 26 -44.70 -2.67 35.17
C TRP A 26 -46.14 -2.38 34.72
N VAL A 27 -46.28 -1.53 33.69
CA VAL A 27 -47.44 -1.52 32.79
C VAL A 27 -46.93 -1.26 31.37
N SER A 28 -46.51 -2.30 30.64
CA SER A 28 -46.55 -2.31 29.15
C SER A 28 -46.23 -3.65 28.48
N VAL A 29 -45.98 -4.76 29.20
CA VAL A 29 -45.92 -6.08 28.55
C VAL A 29 -47.14 -6.90 28.96
N GLY A 30 -48.29 -6.43 28.49
CA GLY A 30 -49.48 -7.25 28.33
C GLY A 30 -49.82 -7.22 26.85
N GLY A 31 -49.67 -8.37 26.18
CA GLY A 31 -50.05 -8.50 24.78
C GLY A 31 -51.50 -8.07 24.57
N SER A 32 -51.72 -7.21 23.57
CA SER A 32 -53.03 -6.98 22.99
C SER A 32 -52.84 -6.52 21.55
N SER A 33 -53.51 -7.27 20.68
CA SER A 33 -53.73 -7.08 19.26
C SER A 33 -54.16 -5.67 18.85
N PHE A 34 -53.78 -5.30 17.62
CA PHE A 34 -54.54 -4.47 16.66
C PHE A 34 -55.43 -3.34 17.22
N ALA A 35 -55.02 -2.08 16.98
CA ALA A 35 -55.84 -1.02 16.37
C ALA A 35 -54.99 0.24 16.18
N GLY A 36 -55.05 0.86 15.00
CA GLY A 36 -54.17 1.95 14.60
C GLY A 36 -54.51 3.32 15.20
N GLN A 37 -53.53 4.21 15.16
CA GLN A 37 -53.74 5.65 14.95
C GLN A 37 -52.44 6.31 14.46
N GLU A 38 -52.57 7.07 13.37
CA GLU A 38 -51.51 7.81 12.68
C GLU A 38 -50.97 8.98 13.52
N ALA A 39 -49.65 9.18 13.49
CA ALA A 39 -49.00 10.46 13.79
C ALA A 39 -47.96 10.73 12.71
N GLY A 40 -48.26 11.65 11.78
CA GLY A 40 -47.39 12.07 10.70
C GLY A 40 -46.32 13.05 11.16
N GLY A 41 -45.09 12.57 11.35
CA GLY A 41 -43.86 13.37 11.48
C GLY A 41 -42.79 12.86 10.51
N ASP A 42 -41.87 13.74 10.08
CA ASP A 42 -40.71 13.36 9.25
C ASP A 42 -39.95 12.19 9.92
N PRO A 43 -39.83 11.02 9.27
CA PRO A 43 -39.17 9.85 9.85
C PRO A 43 -37.75 10.13 10.33
N GLU A 44 -37.06 11.08 9.69
CA GLU A 44 -35.74 11.54 10.07
C GLU A 44 -35.77 12.36 11.38
N ALA A 45 -36.78 13.22 11.54
CA ALA A 45 -37.00 13.98 12.77
C ALA A 45 -37.42 13.08 13.93
N VAL A 46 -38.22 12.05 13.66
CA VAL A 46 -38.62 11.03 14.66
C VAL A 46 -37.40 10.21 15.09
N ALA A 47 -36.62 9.68 14.14
CA ALA A 47 -35.42 8.90 14.46
C ALA A 47 -34.34 9.74 15.15
N ARG A 48 -34.26 11.05 14.83
CA ARG A 48 -33.39 12.00 15.53
C ARG A 48 -33.83 12.21 16.98
N ALA A 49 -35.12 12.45 17.21
CA ALA A 49 -35.66 12.64 18.55
C ALA A 49 -35.51 11.36 19.40
N GLU A 50 -35.70 10.18 18.80
CA GLU A 50 -35.45 8.89 19.44
C GLU A 50 -33.97 8.70 19.80
N TYR A 51 -33.05 9.08 18.90
CA TYR A 51 -31.61 9.06 19.18
C TYR A 51 -31.24 10.01 20.33
N GLU A 52 -31.69 11.26 20.27
CA GLU A 52 -31.40 12.26 21.31
C GLU A 52 -31.98 11.86 22.67
N ALA A 53 -33.19 11.28 22.69
CA ALA A 53 -33.82 10.75 23.90
C ALA A 53 -33.09 9.52 24.46
N ALA A 54 -32.68 8.58 23.59
CA ALA A 54 -31.95 7.39 23.99
C ALA A 54 -30.54 7.73 24.47
N GLU A 55 -29.86 8.69 23.83
CA GLU A 55 -28.55 9.20 24.26
C GLU A 55 -28.64 9.86 25.63
N LYS A 56 -29.67 10.68 25.88
CA LYS A 56 -29.93 11.28 27.19
C LYS A 56 -30.17 10.21 28.27
N ALA A 57 -31.01 9.22 27.98
CA ALA A 57 -31.31 8.12 28.90
C ALA A 57 -30.07 7.25 29.21
N ALA A 58 -29.20 7.04 28.22
CA ALA A 58 -27.92 6.34 28.41
C ALA A 58 -26.98 7.13 29.33
N ARG A 59 -26.87 8.45 29.14
CA ARG A 59 -26.04 9.32 29.98
C ARG A 59 -26.54 9.36 31.43
N GLU A 60 -27.84 9.45 31.65
CA GLU A 60 -28.45 9.44 32.99
C GLU A 60 -28.22 8.09 33.69
N ALA A 61 -28.35 6.98 32.96
CA ALA A 61 -28.08 5.64 33.50
C ALA A 61 -26.59 5.42 33.81
N GLU A 62 -25.68 5.91 32.97
CA GLU A 62 -24.22 5.86 33.23
C GLU A 62 -23.83 6.72 34.45
N GLN A 63 -24.42 7.90 34.62
CA GLN A 63 -24.17 8.76 35.79
C GLN A 63 -24.62 8.10 37.11
N ALA A 64 -25.69 7.31 37.09
CA ALA A 64 -26.18 6.58 38.25
C ALA A 64 -25.24 5.45 38.73
N LEU A 65 -24.29 5.00 37.90
CA LEU A 65 -23.34 3.95 38.27
C LEU A 65 -22.27 4.41 39.26
N GLY A 66 -21.92 5.70 39.26
CA GLY A 66 -20.84 6.25 40.10
C GLY A 66 -21.05 5.97 41.60
N PRO A 67 -22.17 6.42 42.19
CA PRO A 67 -22.48 6.19 43.60
C PRO A 67 -22.61 4.70 43.98
N LEU A 68 -23.20 3.88 43.09
CA LEU A 68 -23.38 2.44 43.32
C LEU A 68 -22.05 1.68 43.26
N ARG A 69 -21.14 2.10 42.37
CA ARG A 69 -19.79 1.53 42.29
C ARG A 69 -19.00 1.82 43.56
N GLU A 70 -19.12 3.03 44.11
CA GLU A 70 -18.48 3.39 45.38
C GLU A 70 -19.07 2.63 46.56
N ALA A 71 -20.39 2.49 46.62
CA ALA A 71 -21.07 1.72 47.66
C ALA A 71 -20.71 0.22 47.62
N MET A 72 -20.69 -0.39 46.43
CA MET A 72 -20.22 -1.76 46.23
C MET A 72 -18.77 -1.92 46.67
N ARG A 73 -17.87 -1.05 46.19
CA ARG A 73 -16.44 -1.10 46.55
C ARG A 73 -16.24 -0.99 48.06
N LYS A 74 -17.00 -0.12 48.73
CA LYS A 74 -16.94 0.05 50.18
C LYS A 74 -17.39 -1.22 50.90
N ALA A 75 -18.54 -1.79 50.53
CA ALA A 75 -19.08 -3.00 51.14
C ALA A 75 -18.20 -4.24 50.87
N GLU A 76 -17.64 -4.39 49.66
CA GLU A 76 -16.70 -5.46 49.30
C GLU A 76 -15.37 -5.33 50.06
N ASN A 77 -14.88 -4.11 50.27
CA ASN A 77 -13.68 -3.87 51.08
C ASN A 77 -13.92 -4.17 52.57
N GLU A 78 -15.08 -3.77 53.11
CA GLU A 78 -15.47 -4.05 54.50
C GLU A 78 -15.64 -5.57 54.73
N TYR A 79 -16.33 -6.27 53.83
CA TYR A 79 -16.40 -7.74 53.85
C TYR A 79 -15.04 -8.39 53.66
N GLY A 80 -14.24 -7.92 52.70
CA GLY A 80 -12.90 -8.44 52.44
C GLY A 80 -12.01 -8.34 53.67
N THR A 81 -12.08 -7.21 54.38
CA THR A 81 -11.34 -6.98 55.63
C THR A 81 -11.85 -7.88 56.75
N ALA A 82 -13.16 -7.99 56.95
CA ALA A 82 -13.74 -8.85 57.98
C ALA A 82 -13.53 -10.35 57.71
N ARG A 83 -13.61 -10.79 56.45
CA ARG A 83 -13.30 -12.15 56.02
C ARG A 83 -11.84 -12.49 56.22
N GLN A 84 -10.93 -11.57 55.89
CA GLN A 84 -9.50 -11.72 56.16
C GLN A 84 -9.25 -11.88 57.66
N GLN A 85 -9.92 -11.08 58.50
CA GLN A 85 -9.84 -11.18 59.95
C GLN A 85 -10.41 -12.50 60.50
N ALA A 86 -11.56 -12.96 60.00
CA ALA A 86 -12.17 -14.22 60.38
C ALA A 86 -11.30 -15.43 59.98
N LEU A 87 -10.82 -15.45 58.73
CA LEU A 87 -9.90 -16.49 58.24
C LEU A 87 -8.55 -16.45 58.95
N ALA A 88 -8.08 -15.27 59.37
CA ALA A 88 -6.88 -15.14 60.19
C ALA A 88 -7.10 -15.73 61.59
N LYS A 89 -8.25 -15.44 62.23
CA LYS A 89 -8.59 -15.99 63.55
C LYS A 89 -8.84 -17.50 63.54
N ARG A 90 -9.49 -18.03 62.50
CA ARG A 90 -9.66 -19.47 62.30
C ARG A 90 -8.34 -20.19 62.07
N ARG A 91 -7.48 -19.64 61.20
CA ARG A 91 -6.13 -20.17 61.00
C ARG A 91 -5.32 -20.13 62.29
N GLN A 92 -5.43 -19.06 63.08
CA GLN A 92 -4.76 -18.94 64.37
C GLN A 92 -5.22 -20.06 65.36
N ALA A 93 -6.52 -20.37 65.41
CA ALA A 93 -7.04 -21.48 66.22
C ALA A 93 -6.62 -22.88 65.72
N ASP A 94 -6.64 -23.12 64.41
CA ASP A 94 -6.20 -24.39 63.81
C ASP A 94 -4.68 -24.60 63.94
N GLU A 95 -3.89 -23.54 63.78
CA GLU A 95 -2.43 -23.56 64.00
C GLU A 95 -2.09 -23.84 65.47
N SER A 96 -2.75 -23.18 66.42
CA SER A 96 -2.52 -23.45 67.85
C SER A 96 -2.88 -24.89 68.24
N ARG A 97 -3.87 -25.51 67.58
CA ARG A 97 -4.21 -26.92 67.78
C ARG A 97 -3.11 -27.87 67.25
N ASP A 98 -2.58 -27.58 66.07
CA ASP A 98 -1.57 -28.41 65.41
C ASP A 98 -0.17 -28.27 66.06
N TYR A 99 0.18 -27.08 66.57
CA TYR A 99 1.46 -26.83 67.26
C TYR A 99 1.53 -27.38 68.69
N ALA A 100 0.39 -27.60 69.36
CA ALA A 100 0.35 -28.14 70.73
C ALA A 100 0.54 -29.68 70.81
N GLY A 101 0.41 -30.41 69.69
CA GLY A 101 0.47 -31.89 69.60
C GLY A 101 1.73 -32.47 68.94
N GLU A 102 1.68 -33.73 68.48
CA GLU A 102 2.83 -34.50 67.92
C GLU A 102 3.51 -33.84 66.71
N LYS A 103 2.75 -33.15 65.86
CA LYS A 103 3.29 -32.43 64.69
C LYS A 103 4.25 -31.32 65.09
N GLY A 104 4.00 -30.63 66.21
CA GLY A 104 4.89 -29.57 66.72
C GLY A 104 6.28 -30.09 67.11
N GLN A 105 6.37 -31.31 67.65
CA GLN A 105 7.66 -31.92 68.05
C GLN A 105 8.50 -32.37 66.86
N GLN A 106 7.89 -32.89 65.80
CA GLN A 106 8.61 -33.29 64.58
C GLN A 106 9.15 -32.08 63.79
N LEU A 107 8.42 -30.96 63.81
CA LEU A 107 8.84 -29.71 63.17
C LEU A 107 10.05 -29.08 63.89
N LEU A 108 10.15 -29.25 65.22
CA LEU A 108 11.27 -28.75 66.01
C LEU A 108 12.60 -29.42 65.62
N GLN A 109 12.60 -30.75 65.50
CA GLN A 109 13.80 -31.52 65.12
C GLN A 109 14.27 -31.24 63.69
N ARG A 110 13.34 -30.97 62.77
CA ARG A 110 13.67 -30.63 61.38
C ARG A 110 14.26 -29.23 61.25
N ALA A 111 13.70 -28.25 61.96
CA ALA A 111 14.18 -26.87 61.95
C ALA A 111 15.63 -26.73 62.48
N GLU A 112 16.04 -27.57 63.44
CA GLU A 112 17.43 -27.58 63.96
C GLU A 112 18.43 -28.14 62.93
N ALA A 113 18.03 -29.13 62.12
CA ALA A 113 18.86 -29.66 61.04
C ALA A 113 18.97 -28.71 59.83
N ASP A 114 17.87 -28.04 59.49
CA ASP A 114 17.81 -27.09 58.36
C ASP A 114 18.67 -25.83 58.63
N LEU A 115 18.77 -25.38 59.89
CA LEU A 115 19.65 -24.28 60.28
C LEU A 115 21.14 -24.63 60.09
N ALA A 116 21.55 -25.84 60.46
CA ALA A 116 22.94 -26.28 60.31
C ALA A 116 23.37 -26.35 58.82
N ALA A 117 22.46 -26.78 57.94
CA ALA A 117 22.71 -26.81 56.49
C ALA A 117 22.76 -25.40 55.87
N ALA A 118 21.89 -24.49 56.33
CA ALA A 118 21.84 -23.12 55.83
C ALA A 118 23.10 -22.31 56.19
N ILE A 119 23.67 -22.51 57.39
CA ILE A 119 24.92 -21.85 57.81
C ILE A 119 26.07 -22.20 56.86
N LYS A 120 26.24 -23.49 56.53
CA LYS A 120 27.27 -23.97 55.61
C LYS A 120 27.12 -23.41 54.20
N ALA A 121 25.88 -23.29 53.70
CA ALA A 121 25.59 -22.75 52.37
C ALA A 121 25.94 -21.25 52.23
N VAL A 122 25.86 -20.46 53.32
CA VAL A 122 26.29 -19.06 53.31
C VAL A 122 27.80 -18.94 53.15
N GLU A 123 28.56 -19.77 53.87
CA GLU A 123 30.02 -19.74 53.85
C GLU A 123 30.56 -20.08 52.44
N ASP A 124 30.01 -21.11 51.80
CA ASP A 124 30.37 -21.52 50.44
C ASP A 124 29.99 -20.45 49.39
N ALA A 125 28.82 -19.83 49.52
CA ALA A 125 28.35 -18.79 48.60
C ALA A 125 29.13 -17.47 48.75
N ALA A 126 29.57 -17.13 49.96
CA ALA A 126 30.35 -15.92 50.24
C ALA A 126 31.75 -16.00 49.62
N ALA A 127 32.39 -17.16 49.72
CA ALA A 127 33.70 -17.42 49.10
C ALA A 127 33.63 -17.36 47.56
N ALA A 128 32.56 -17.88 46.95
CA ALA A 128 32.35 -17.84 45.50
C ALA A 128 32.09 -16.41 44.98
N LYS A 129 31.31 -15.60 45.71
CA LYS A 129 31.00 -14.21 45.31
C LYS A 129 32.24 -13.31 45.34
N ALA A 130 33.08 -13.42 46.38
CA ALA A 130 34.28 -12.62 46.51
C ALA A 130 35.25 -12.77 45.32
N LYS A 131 35.30 -13.96 44.71
CA LYS A 131 36.12 -14.22 43.51
C LYS A 131 35.58 -13.51 42.27
N VAL A 132 34.27 -13.56 42.05
CA VAL A 132 33.62 -12.99 40.86
C VAL A 132 33.51 -11.46 40.93
N ASP A 133 33.33 -10.90 42.13
CA ASP A 133 33.33 -9.44 42.32
C ASP A 133 34.68 -8.80 41.95
N LYS A 134 35.79 -9.50 42.25
CA LYS A 134 37.13 -9.03 41.86
C LYS A 134 37.31 -9.03 40.34
N GLU A 135 36.85 -10.08 39.66
CA GLU A 135 36.87 -10.17 38.19
C GLU A 135 35.97 -9.10 37.53
N LEU A 136 34.86 -8.74 38.16
CA LEU A 136 33.95 -7.68 37.69
C LEU A 136 34.58 -6.30 37.77
N GLU A 137 35.25 -5.97 38.87
CA GLU A 137 35.95 -4.69 39.02
C GLU A 137 37.10 -4.55 38.01
N GLU A 138 37.85 -5.62 37.76
CA GLU A 138 38.89 -5.65 36.73
C GLU A 138 38.31 -5.46 35.31
N ALA A 139 37.18 -6.09 34.99
CA ALA A 139 36.50 -5.92 33.70
C ALA A 139 35.88 -4.52 33.51
N ARG A 140 35.33 -3.92 34.58
CA ARG A 140 34.80 -2.54 34.57
C ARG A 140 35.90 -1.51 34.39
N ALA A 141 37.03 -1.69 35.07
CA ALA A 141 38.20 -0.82 34.94
C ALA A 141 38.75 -0.85 33.50
N ALA A 142 38.70 -1.99 32.82
CA ALA A 142 39.12 -2.13 31.42
C ALA A 142 38.15 -1.49 30.41
N ALA A 143 36.83 -1.56 30.65
CA ALA A 143 35.82 -1.07 29.70
C ALA A 143 35.61 0.45 29.72
N THR A 144 35.75 1.07 30.90
CA THR A 144 35.45 2.50 31.14
C THR A 144 36.23 3.45 30.21
N PRO A 145 37.57 3.35 30.08
CA PRO A 145 38.33 4.27 29.21
C PRO A 145 38.01 4.08 27.72
N LEU A 146 37.73 2.85 27.27
CA LEU A 146 37.38 2.57 25.87
C LEU A 146 35.99 3.11 25.51
N ARG A 147 35.05 3.05 26.45
CA ARG A 147 33.71 3.62 26.27
C ARG A 147 33.75 5.13 26.15
N GLN A 148 34.51 5.81 27.03
CA GLN A 148 34.70 7.25 26.95
C GLN A 148 35.39 7.67 25.64
N ALA A 149 36.36 6.89 25.16
CA ALA A 149 37.01 7.13 23.88
C ALA A 149 36.04 6.98 22.69
N TYR A 150 35.17 5.97 22.72
CA TYR A 150 34.12 5.78 21.71
C TYR A 150 33.12 6.93 21.70
N GLU A 151 32.56 7.29 22.86
CA GLU A 151 31.57 8.37 22.97
C GLU A 151 32.14 9.72 22.51
N ALA A 152 33.41 10.01 22.84
CA ALA A 152 34.11 11.21 22.35
C ALA A 152 34.34 11.20 20.82
N ALA A 153 34.70 10.04 20.25
CA ALA A 153 34.91 9.89 18.81
C ALA A 153 33.59 10.00 18.02
N GLU A 154 32.49 9.45 18.56
CA GLU A 154 31.16 9.54 17.97
C GLU A 154 30.65 10.99 17.95
N LEU A 155 30.81 11.72 19.06
CA LEU A 155 30.43 13.14 19.12
C LEU A 155 31.23 13.99 18.11
N ALA A 156 32.53 13.73 17.98
CA ALA A 156 33.39 14.43 17.01
C ALA A 156 32.99 14.14 15.56
N ALA A 157 32.56 12.91 15.24
CA ALA A 157 32.05 12.57 13.92
C ALA A 157 30.75 13.31 13.59
N GLN A 158 29.81 13.38 14.54
CA GLN A 158 28.55 14.10 14.36
C GLN A 158 28.75 15.61 14.13
N GLN A 159 29.67 16.22 14.87
CA GLN A 159 30.00 17.65 14.70
C GLN A 159 30.62 17.93 13.33
N ALA A 160 31.50 17.04 12.83
CA ALA A 160 32.12 17.18 11.52
C ALA A 160 31.11 17.00 10.37
N GLU A 161 30.15 16.07 10.50
CA GLU A 161 29.06 15.92 9.52
C GLU A 161 28.15 17.17 9.45
N LEU A 162 27.84 17.79 10.59
CA LEU A 162 27.09 19.05 10.62
C LEU A 162 27.84 20.20 9.95
N ALA A 163 29.16 20.29 10.15
CA ALA A 163 30.01 21.27 9.48
C ALA A 163 30.06 21.04 7.95
N ALA A 164 30.16 19.79 7.50
CA ALA A 164 30.12 19.44 6.08
C ALA A 164 28.78 19.82 5.42
N LYS A 165 27.66 19.61 6.12
CA LYS A 165 26.34 20.03 5.66
C LYS A 165 26.23 21.55 5.50
N ALA A 166 26.69 22.32 6.49
CA ALA A 166 26.69 23.78 6.43
C ALA A 166 27.55 24.32 5.27
N ALA A 167 28.72 23.71 5.02
CA ALA A 167 29.59 24.08 3.91
C ALA A 167 28.95 23.80 2.55
N ARG A 168 28.22 22.69 2.41
CA ARG A 168 27.44 22.35 1.21
C ARG A 168 26.33 23.36 0.92
N GLU A 169 25.56 23.72 1.95
CA GLU A 169 24.49 24.72 1.84
C GLU A 169 25.03 26.09 1.41
N ALA A 170 26.21 26.48 1.91
CA ALA A 170 26.88 27.70 1.47
C ALA A 170 27.30 27.66 -0.01
N ALA A 171 27.82 26.52 -0.49
CA ALA A 171 28.25 26.33 -1.88
C ALA A 171 27.10 26.26 -2.91
N GLN A 172 25.88 25.92 -2.47
CA GLN A 172 24.68 25.76 -3.30
C GLN A 172 23.62 26.85 -3.07
N ARG A 173 23.97 27.90 -2.32
CA ARG A 173 23.04 28.93 -1.87
C ARG A 173 22.28 29.65 -3.01
N PRO A 174 22.91 30.05 -4.12
CA PRO A 174 22.19 30.72 -5.21
C PRO A 174 21.13 29.82 -5.86
N GLU A 175 21.42 28.53 -6.02
CA GLU A 175 20.47 27.54 -6.54
C GLU A 175 19.28 27.37 -5.59
N ILE A 176 19.54 27.25 -4.27
CA ILE A 176 18.50 27.13 -3.24
C ILE A 176 17.61 28.39 -3.19
N GLU A 177 18.21 29.59 -3.28
CA GLU A 177 17.46 30.85 -3.30
C GLU A 177 16.59 30.99 -4.56
N LEU A 178 17.06 30.54 -5.72
CA LEU A 178 16.26 30.51 -6.95
C LEU A 178 15.07 29.56 -6.80
N GLU A 179 15.28 28.35 -6.30
CA GLU A 179 14.21 27.38 -6.07
C GLU A 179 13.12 27.93 -5.14
N LEU A 180 13.51 28.64 -4.08
CA LEU A 180 12.58 29.27 -3.14
C LEU A 180 11.75 30.37 -3.78
N VAL A 181 12.37 31.23 -4.60
CA VAL A 181 11.67 32.32 -5.31
C VAL A 181 10.75 31.77 -6.40
N GLU A 182 11.17 30.74 -7.13
CA GLU A 182 10.32 30.05 -8.12
C GLU A 182 9.16 29.28 -7.47
N ALA A 183 9.36 28.70 -6.29
CA ALA A 183 8.28 28.14 -5.49
C ALA A 183 7.28 29.22 -5.08
N ARG A 184 7.75 30.37 -4.58
CA ARG A 184 6.88 31.52 -4.24
C ARG A 184 6.11 32.04 -5.46
N LEU A 185 6.75 32.11 -6.62
CA LEU A 185 6.13 32.53 -7.88
C LEU A 185 5.02 31.56 -8.32
N ARG A 186 5.25 30.24 -8.19
CA ARG A 186 4.23 29.21 -8.47
C ARG A 186 3.01 29.39 -7.56
N THR A 187 3.23 29.62 -6.28
CA THR A 187 2.15 29.86 -5.30
C THR A 187 1.37 31.14 -5.61
N LEU A 188 2.03 32.24 -5.96
CA LEU A 188 1.32 33.49 -6.30
C LEU A 188 0.54 33.36 -7.62
N ARG A 189 1.07 32.62 -8.61
CA ARG A 189 0.35 32.35 -9.86
C ARG A 189 -0.88 31.49 -9.65
N SER A 190 -0.80 30.46 -8.80
CA SER A 190 -1.98 29.67 -8.45
C SER A 190 -3.01 30.53 -7.72
N GLN A 191 -2.60 31.38 -6.78
CA GLN A 191 -3.49 32.33 -6.08
C GLN A 191 -4.13 33.37 -7.01
N LEU A 192 -3.43 33.83 -8.05
CA LEU A 192 -3.98 34.76 -9.04
C LEU A 192 -5.01 34.08 -9.95
N GLU A 193 -4.69 32.90 -10.48
CA GLU A 193 -5.65 32.07 -11.22
C GLU A 193 -6.86 31.76 -10.35
N VAL A 194 -6.62 31.64 -9.04
CA VAL A 194 -7.66 31.53 -8.05
C VAL A 194 -8.56 32.76 -8.08
N ALA A 195 -8.02 33.94 -7.86
CA ALA A 195 -8.81 35.18 -7.89
C ALA A 195 -9.57 35.37 -9.23
N ARG A 196 -8.96 35.05 -10.38
CA ARG A 196 -9.58 35.18 -11.71
C ARG A 196 -10.81 34.30 -11.90
N LEU A 197 -10.72 33.04 -11.51
CA LEU A 197 -11.85 32.11 -11.56
C LEU A 197 -12.96 32.50 -10.59
N ALA A 198 -12.63 33.08 -9.42
CA ALA A 198 -13.64 33.60 -8.51
C ALA A 198 -14.39 34.78 -9.14
N LEU A 199 -13.68 35.72 -9.77
CA LEU A 199 -14.28 36.83 -10.48
C LEU A 199 -15.18 36.36 -11.64
N ALA A 200 -14.73 35.38 -12.44
CA ALA A 200 -15.51 34.83 -13.55
C ALA A 200 -16.85 34.27 -13.07
N ARG A 201 -16.85 33.45 -12.00
CA ARG A 201 -18.07 32.85 -11.46
C ARG A 201 -19.03 33.88 -10.84
N LEU A 202 -18.50 34.93 -10.21
CA LEU A 202 -19.33 36.01 -9.68
C LEU A 202 -20.02 36.75 -10.81
N ARG A 203 -19.33 36.97 -11.95
CA ARG A 203 -19.93 37.54 -13.17
C ARG A 203 -20.96 36.62 -13.80
N ASP A 204 -20.68 35.32 -13.92
CA ASP A 204 -21.64 34.34 -14.47
C ASP A 204 -22.90 34.25 -13.61
N ARG A 205 -22.74 34.26 -12.28
CA ARG A 205 -23.87 34.28 -11.34
C ARG A 205 -24.69 35.56 -11.46
N GLN A 206 -24.03 36.70 -11.64
CA GLN A 206 -24.71 37.97 -11.88
C GLN A 206 -25.53 37.91 -13.17
N ALA A 207 -24.93 37.45 -14.27
CA ALA A 207 -25.60 37.30 -15.56
C ALA A 207 -26.78 36.32 -15.50
N LEU A 208 -26.63 35.20 -14.78
CA LEU A 208 -27.70 34.21 -14.60
C LEU A 208 -28.89 34.79 -13.83
N LEU A 209 -28.65 35.48 -12.71
CA LEU A 209 -29.70 36.13 -11.93
C LEU A 209 -30.42 37.22 -12.74
N GLU A 210 -29.67 38.03 -13.51
CA GLU A 210 -30.23 39.03 -14.40
C GLU A 210 -31.10 38.38 -15.51
N SER A 211 -30.69 37.22 -16.04
CA SER A 211 -31.48 36.47 -17.04
C SER A 211 -32.76 35.84 -16.47
N GLN A 212 -32.74 35.38 -15.21
CA GLN A 212 -33.90 34.77 -14.54
C GLN A 212 -34.90 35.82 -14.04
N LEU A 213 -34.42 37.02 -13.72
CA LEU A 213 -35.28 38.15 -13.36
C LEU A 213 -36.15 38.63 -14.54
N ALA A 214 -35.64 38.54 -15.77
CA ALA A 214 -36.32 39.03 -16.97
C ALA A 214 -37.74 38.42 -17.21
N PRO A 215 -37.95 37.08 -17.21
CA PRO A 215 -39.29 36.51 -17.38
C PRO A 215 -40.22 36.79 -16.19
N VAL A 216 -39.69 36.87 -14.96
CA VAL A 216 -40.50 37.18 -13.76
C VAL A 216 -40.99 38.63 -13.82
N ALA A 217 -40.13 39.56 -14.24
CA ALA A 217 -40.54 40.94 -14.51
C ALA A 217 -41.62 41.03 -15.60
N ALA A 218 -41.53 40.19 -16.65
CA ALA A 218 -42.56 40.11 -17.69
C ALA A 218 -43.91 39.56 -17.16
N LYS A 219 -43.89 38.56 -16.26
CA LYS A 219 -45.11 38.05 -15.60
C LYS A 219 -45.82 39.11 -14.77
N VAL A 220 -45.07 39.92 -14.03
CA VAL A 220 -45.64 41.04 -13.25
C VAL A 220 -46.38 41.98 -14.19
N SER A 221 -45.73 42.38 -15.30
CA SER A 221 -46.35 43.25 -16.31
C SER A 221 -47.60 42.63 -16.95
N ALA A 222 -47.60 41.33 -17.22
CA ALA A 222 -48.76 40.63 -17.78
C ALA A 222 -49.93 40.51 -16.79
N ALA A 223 -49.66 40.17 -15.52
CA ALA A 223 -50.67 40.08 -14.47
C ALA A 223 -51.32 41.45 -14.19
N GLU A 224 -50.53 42.52 -14.27
CA GLU A 224 -51.01 43.89 -14.12
C GLU A 224 -51.98 44.28 -15.23
N LYS A 225 -51.73 43.81 -16.46
CA LYS A 225 -52.67 43.98 -17.59
C LYS A 225 -53.97 43.20 -17.40
N VAL A 226 -53.90 41.94 -16.95
CA VAL A 226 -55.10 41.10 -16.68
C VAL A 226 -55.98 41.73 -15.60
N LYS A 227 -55.37 42.32 -14.56
CA LYS A 227 -56.09 43.08 -13.54
C LYS A 227 -56.87 44.25 -14.17
N GLN A 228 -56.22 45.06 -15.01
CA GLN A 228 -56.88 46.19 -15.67
C GLN A 228 -58.08 45.76 -16.53
N GLU A 229 -57.97 44.65 -17.25
CA GLU A 229 -59.06 44.09 -18.07
C GLU A 229 -60.25 43.60 -17.20
N ALA A 230 -59.97 42.97 -16.07
CA ALA A 230 -60.99 42.51 -15.13
C ALA A 230 -61.72 43.67 -14.43
N GLU A 231 -61.01 44.76 -14.09
CA GLU A 231 -61.61 45.99 -13.54
C GLU A 231 -62.58 46.62 -14.55
N ALA A 232 -62.18 46.69 -15.83
CA ALA A 232 -63.02 47.20 -16.91
C ALA A 232 -64.28 46.34 -17.14
N ALA A 233 -64.15 45.00 -17.10
CA ALA A 233 -65.28 44.08 -17.26
C ALA A 233 -66.29 44.19 -16.11
N LEU A 234 -65.81 44.38 -14.88
CA LEU A 234 -66.67 44.61 -13.72
C LEU A 234 -67.47 45.91 -13.85
N ALA A 235 -66.81 46.99 -14.27
CA ALA A 235 -67.48 48.28 -14.49
C ALA A 235 -68.61 48.16 -15.54
N ALA A 236 -68.35 47.50 -16.67
CA ALA A 236 -69.34 47.29 -17.73
C ALA A 236 -70.53 46.41 -17.28
N ALA A 237 -70.28 45.36 -16.49
CA ALA A 237 -71.32 44.49 -15.96
C ALA A 237 -72.24 45.24 -14.97
N GLN A 238 -71.67 46.10 -14.12
CA GLN A 238 -72.43 46.92 -13.17
C GLN A 238 -73.29 47.96 -13.89
N GLU A 239 -72.76 48.62 -14.92
CA GLU A 239 -73.53 49.56 -15.75
C GLU A 239 -74.74 48.87 -16.41
N LYS A 240 -74.53 47.69 -17.00
CA LYS A 240 -75.60 46.89 -17.62
C LYS A 240 -76.67 46.45 -16.62
N LEU A 241 -76.27 46.05 -15.41
CA LEU A 241 -77.21 45.72 -14.33
C LEU A 241 -78.07 46.93 -13.95
N THR A 242 -77.46 48.10 -13.86
CA THR A 242 -78.15 49.36 -13.52
C THR A 242 -79.21 49.69 -14.58
N ALA A 243 -78.84 49.62 -15.87
CA ALA A 243 -79.74 49.87 -16.99
C ALA A 243 -80.94 48.89 -17.03
N LEU A 244 -80.67 47.58 -16.86
CA LEU A 244 -81.72 46.55 -16.86
C LEU A 244 -82.65 46.64 -15.65
N THR A 245 -82.14 47.06 -14.50
CA THR A 245 -82.95 47.26 -13.29
C THR A 245 -83.93 48.42 -13.50
N SER A 246 -83.49 49.51 -14.12
CA SER A 246 -84.38 50.63 -14.48
C SER A 246 -85.44 50.21 -15.51
N ALA A 247 -85.06 49.41 -16.52
CA ALA A 247 -86.00 48.88 -17.51
C ALA A 247 -87.06 47.95 -16.88
N LEU A 248 -86.68 47.13 -15.88
CA LEU A 248 -87.60 46.29 -15.13
C LEU A 248 -88.64 47.12 -14.35
N GLU A 249 -88.23 48.21 -13.69
CA GLU A 249 -89.17 49.10 -13.00
C GLU A 249 -90.18 49.72 -13.98
N GLN A 250 -89.72 50.18 -15.15
CA GLN A 250 -90.60 50.73 -16.17
C GLN A 250 -91.58 49.68 -16.72
N ALA A 251 -91.11 48.46 -16.97
CA ALA A 251 -91.94 47.36 -17.48
C ALA A 251 -93.00 46.92 -16.46
N LYS A 252 -92.65 46.84 -15.16
CA LYS A 252 -93.61 46.55 -14.09
C LYS A 252 -94.68 47.61 -13.98
N LYS A 253 -94.29 48.89 -13.99
CA LYS A 253 -95.23 50.01 -13.95
C LYS A 253 -96.19 50.00 -15.14
N ALA A 254 -95.68 49.74 -16.35
CA ALA A 254 -96.50 49.62 -17.56
C ALA A 254 -97.47 48.42 -17.52
N ALA A 255 -97.07 47.31 -16.89
CA ALA A 255 -97.95 46.14 -16.69
C ALA A 255 -99.07 46.45 -15.69
N GLU A 256 -98.75 47.10 -14.58
CA GLU A 256 -99.73 47.53 -13.57
C GLU A 256 -100.76 48.52 -14.14
N GLU A 257 -100.30 49.51 -14.93
CA GLU A 257 -101.17 50.48 -15.60
C GLU A 257 -102.09 49.82 -16.65
N ALA A 258 -101.57 48.86 -17.43
CA ALA A 258 -102.36 48.11 -18.43
C ALA A 258 -103.39 47.18 -17.78
N GLU A 259 -103.04 46.50 -16.69
CA GLU A 259 -104.00 45.68 -15.91
C GLU A 259 -105.09 46.54 -15.25
N ALA A 260 -104.75 47.73 -14.75
CA ALA A 260 -105.71 48.68 -14.19
C ALA A 260 -106.69 49.18 -15.27
N ARG A 261 -106.20 49.47 -16.48
CA ARG A 261 -107.02 49.87 -17.63
C ARG A 261 -107.93 48.75 -18.11
N ALA A 262 -107.43 47.51 -18.17
CA ALA A 262 -108.24 46.33 -18.53
C ALA A 262 -109.37 46.09 -17.52
N LYS A 263 -109.12 46.26 -16.21
CA LYS A 263 -110.15 46.19 -15.17
C LYS A 263 -111.21 47.28 -15.30
N GLN A 264 -110.81 48.54 -15.56
CA GLN A 264 -111.75 49.65 -15.76
C GLN A 264 -112.68 49.43 -16.97
N LEU A 265 -112.15 48.95 -18.11
CA LEU A 265 -112.94 48.69 -19.32
C LEU A 265 -113.89 47.49 -19.18
N ALA A 266 -113.55 46.51 -18.33
CA ALA A 266 -114.41 45.36 -18.04
C ALA A 266 -115.68 45.75 -17.27
N GLU A 267 -115.62 46.82 -16.47
CA GLU A 267 -116.72 47.30 -15.63
C GLU A 267 -117.59 48.38 -16.32
N ASP A 268 -117.15 48.96 -17.46
CA ASP A 268 -117.87 50.01 -18.20
C ASP A 268 -119.00 49.44 -19.10
N PRO A 269 -120.30 49.69 -18.84
CA PRO A 269 -121.41 49.11 -19.57
C PRO A 269 -121.58 49.57 -21.02
N ASN A 270 -120.84 50.60 -21.48
CA ASN A 270 -120.90 51.12 -22.86
C ASN A 270 -119.68 50.74 -23.73
N ALA A 271 -118.69 50.02 -23.19
CA ALA A 271 -117.50 49.60 -23.93
C ALA A 271 -117.77 48.39 -24.85
N GLY A 272 -117.27 48.45 -26.10
CA GLY A 272 -117.43 47.37 -27.07
C GLY A 272 -116.62 46.12 -26.71
N GLU A 273 -117.14 44.92 -27.01
CA GLU A 273 -116.48 43.64 -26.70
C GLU A 273 -115.05 43.55 -27.27
N ALA A 274 -114.80 44.18 -28.43
CA ALA A 274 -113.48 44.30 -29.04
C ALA A 274 -112.48 45.11 -28.20
N GLU A 275 -112.90 46.20 -27.55
CA GLU A 275 -112.00 47.04 -26.73
C GLU A 275 -111.58 46.34 -25.44
N ARG A 276 -112.47 45.53 -24.84
CA ARG A 276 -112.16 44.75 -23.64
C ARG A 276 -111.13 43.66 -23.91
N ASN A 277 -111.32 42.92 -25.00
CA ASN A 277 -110.37 41.87 -25.39
C ASN A 277 -108.99 42.46 -25.72
N GLN A 278 -108.94 43.61 -26.39
CA GLN A 278 -107.68 44.29 -26.69
C GLN A 278 -106.95 44.77 -25.42
N ALA A 279 -107.66 45.28 -24.41
CA ALA A 279 -107.03 45.71 -23.16
C ALA A 279 -106.50 44.54 -22.32
N VAL A 280 -107.19 43.39 -22.32
CA VAL A 280 -106.71 42.16 -21.65
C VAL A 280 -105.47 41.58 -22.35
N GLU A 281 -105.45 41.57 -23.68
CA GLU A 281 -104.27 41.17 -24.45
C GLU A 281 -103.08 42.12 -24.22
N GLU A 282 -103.32 43.43 -24.16
CA GLU A 282 -102.29 44.43 -23.85
C GLU A 282 -101.70 44.21 -22.44
N ALA A 283 -102.54 43.99 -21.42
CA ALA A 283 -102.10 43.68 -20.06
C ALA A 283 -101.27 42.39 -19.99
N ALA A 284 -101.71 41.32 -20.66
CA ALA A 284 -100.97 40.05 -20.72
C ALA A 284 -99.60 40.22 -21.41
N ALA A 285 -99.53 41.01 -22.49
CA ALA A 285 -98.28 41.31 -23.19
C ALA A 285 -97.32 42.12 -22.32
N LYS A 286 -97.81 43.13 -21.59
CA LYS A 286 -96.97 43.95 -20.69
C LYS A 286 -96.48 43.18 -19.47
N ARG A 287 -97.29 42.29 -18.90
CA ARG A 287 -96.86 41.38 -17.83
C ARG A 287 -95.75 40.43 -18.28
N LYS A 288 -95.89 39.84 -19.47
CA LYS A 288 -94.85 38.99 -20.07
C LYS A 288 -93.54 39.78 -20.25
N ALA A 289 -93.60 41.03 -20.70
CA ALA A 289 -92.43 41.89 -20.84
C ALA A 289 -91.76 42.21 -19.48
N ALA A 290 -92.52 42.35 -18.39
CA ALA A 290 -91.98 42.54 -17.04
C ALA A 290 -91.29 41.26 -16.50
N GLU A 291 -91.85 40.08 -16.77
CA GLU A 291 -91.23 38.79 -16.41
C GLU A 291 -89.92 38.55 -17.19
N GLU A 292 -89.89 38.88 -18.49
CA GLU A 292 -88.67 38.83 -19.32
C GLU A 292 -87.60 39.82 -18.84
N ALA A 293 -87.99 41.05 -18.46
CA ALA A 293 -87.07 42.02 -17.87
C ALA A 293 -86.52 41.55 -16.51
N GLN A 294 -87.32 40.84 -15.71
CA GLN A 294 -86.89 40.29 -14.42
C GLN A 294 -85.85 39.18 -14.61
N ALA A 295 -86.06 38.30 -15.60
CA ALA A 295 -85.06 37.30 -16.00
C ALA A 295 -83.75 37.95 -16.48
N ALA A 296 -83.83 39.06 -17.23
CA ALA A 296 -82.67 39.80 -17.70
C ALA A 296 -81.85 40.44 -16.55
N VAL A 297 -82.51 40.97 -15.52
CA VAL A 297 -81.83 41.50 -14.31
C VAL A 297 -81.13 40.38 -13.55
N ALA A 298 -81.77 39.22 -13.37
CA ALA A 298 -81.16 38.06 -12.71
C ALA A 298 -79.89 37.58 -13.45
N ALA A 299 -79.93 37.55 -14.78
CA ALA A 299 -78.76 37.25 -15.61
C ALA A 299 -77.64 38.31 -15.46
N ALA A 300 -77.98 39.60 -15.38
CA ALA A 300 -77.00 40.66 -15.18
C ALA A 300 -76.36 40.64 -13.77
N GLN A 301 -77.12 40.29 -12.73
CA GLN A 301 -76.58 40.09 -11.38
C GLN A 301 -75.57 38.93 -11.33
N MET A 302 -75.86 37.84 -12.04
CA MET A 302 -74.91 36.74 -12.21
C MET A 302 -73.63 37.18 -12.93
N ALA A 303 -73.74 38.00 -13.98
CA ALA A 303 -72.58 38.54 -14.70
C ALA A 303 -71.70 39.43 -13.82
N VAL A 304 -72.28 40.28 -12.96
CA VAL A 304 -71.51 41.10 -12.00
C VAL A 304 -70.76 40.21 -11.00
N ARG A 305 -71.39 39.18 -10.45
CA ARG A 305 -70.71 38.23 -9.54
C ARG A 305 -69.55 37.51 -10.22
N GLN A 306 -69.71 37.12 -11.49
CA GLN A 306 -68.63 36.52 -12.28
C GLN A 306 -67.47 37.49 -12.50
N ALA A 307 -67.74 38.75 -12.84
CA ALA A 307 -66.70 39.76 -13.03
C ALA A 307 -65.95 40.11 -11.72
N GLN A 308 -66.65 40.15 -10.57
CA GLN A 308 -66.01 40.32 -9.26
C GLN A 308 -65.06 39.17 -8.92
N ALA A 309 -65.46 37.93 -9.21
CA ALA A 309 -64.61 36.76 -9.02
C ALA A 309 -63.35 36.82 -9.93
N GLN A 310 -63.50 37.31 -11.17
CA GLN A 310 -62.38 37.50 -12.10
C GLN A 310 -61.37 38.55 -11.59
N LEU A 311 -61.85 39.68 -11.05
CA LEU A 311 -60.98 40.71 -10.47
C LEU A 311 -60.23 40.22 -9.22
N ALA A 312 -60.90 39.46 -8.34
CA ALA A 312 -60.25 38.86 -7.18
C ALA A 312 -59.13 37.90 -7.61
N ALA A 313 -59.38 37.07 -8.62
CA ALA A 313 -58.37 36.18 -9.20
C ALA A 313 -57.18 36.94 -9.82
N ALA A 314 -57.45 38.03 -10.56
CA ALA A 314 -56.40 38.84 -11.17
C ALA A 314 -55.50 39.55 -10.13
N ASN A 315 -56.08 40.07 -9.04
CA ASN A 315 -55.30 40.66 -7.94
C ASN A 315 -54.43 39.63 -7.23
N GLN A 316 -54.94 38.40 -7.04
CA GLN A 316 -54.16 37.30 -6.47
C GLN A 316 -52.99 36.92 -7.39
N GLN A 317 -53.19 36.92 -8.70
CA GLN A 317 -52.14 36.65 -9.70
C GLN A 317 -51.03 37.72 -9.67
N LEU A 318 -51.38 39.01 -9.58
CA LEU A 318 -50.39 40.09 -9.52
C LEU A 318 -49.58 40.04 -8.21
N ALA A 319 -50.24 39.83 -7.07
CA ALA A 319 -49.55 39.71 -5.79
C ALA A 319 -48.57 38.53 -5.77
N ALA A 320 -48.95 37.40 -6.37
CA ALA A 320 -48.07 36.24 -6.53
C ALA A 320 -46.86 36.56 -7.42
N ALA A 321 -47.06 37.23 -8.56
CA ALA A 321 -45.97 37.60 -9.47
C ALA A 321 -44.98 38.60 -8.85
N VAL A 322 -45.45 39.58 -8.07
CA VAL A 322 -44.59 40.54 -7.37
C VAL A 322 -43.80 39.87 -6.24
N ALA A 323 -44.44 38.97 -5.50
CA ALA A 323 -43.76 38.16 -4.48
C ALA A 323 -42.68 37.24 -5.09
N GLU A 324 -42.88 36.75 -6.32
CA GLU A 324 -41.89 35.96 -7.07
C GLU A 324 -40.67 36.79 -7.48
N LYS A 325 -40.82 38.10 -7.73
CA LYS A 325 -39.73 39.00 -8.18
C LYS A 325 -38.75 39.42 -7.07
N LYS A 326 -39.27 39.73 -5.88
CA LYS A 326 -38.51 40.33 -4.77
C LYS A 326 -37.23 39.59 -4.36
N PRO A 327 -37.21 38.24 -4.25
CA PRO A 327 -36.00 37.49 -3.87
C PRO A 327 -34.82 37.67 -4.84
N PHE A 328 -35.09 37.93 -6.13
CA PHE A 328 -34.05 38.12 -7.14
C PHE A 328 -33.35 39.49 -7.02
N GLU A 329 -34.10 40.54 -6.68
CA GLU A 329 -33.56 41.89 -6.47
C GLU A 329 -32.70 41.94 -5.19
N ASP A 330 -33.18 41.34 -4.10
CA ASP A 330 -32.45 41.25 -2.83
C ASP A 330 -31.14 40.43 -2.97
N ALA A 331 -31.08 39.47 -3.91
CA ALA A 331 -29.90 38.67 -4.18
C ALA A 331 -28.85 39.36 -5.09
N LEU A 332 -29.26 40.30 -5.94
CA LEU A 332 -28.37 40.97 -6.90
C LEU A 332 -27.49 42.06 -6.28
N ALA A 333 -27.98 42.77 -5.26
CA ALA A 333 -27.25 43.86 -4.60
C ALA A 333 -25.91 43.42 -3.97
N PRO A 334 -25.86 42.42 -3.06
CA PRO A 334 -24.58 41.98 -2.47
C PRO A 334 -23.64 41.32 -3.49
N LEU A 335 -24.18 40.78 -4.59
CA LEU A 335 -23.38 40.13 -5.62
C LEU A 335 -22.56 41.14 -6.43
N ARG A 336 -23.07 42.35 -6.68
CA ARG A 336 -22.32 43.43 -7.35
C ARG A 336 -21.12 43.89 -6.52
N ASP A 337 -21.28 43.99 -5.21
CA ASP A 337 -20.18 44.35 -4.30
C ASP A 337 -19.09 43.26 -4.29
N GLN A 338 -19.49 41.98 -4.31
CA GLN A 338 -18.58 40.84 -4.41
C GLN A 338 -17.78 40.85 -5.71
N VAL A 339 -18.41 41.17 -6.86
CA VAL A 339 -17.72 41.30 -8.15
C VAL A 339 -16.66 42.41 -8.09
N SER A 340 -17.00 43.58 -7.53
CA SER A 340 -16.07 44.70 -7.40
C SER A 340 -14.87 44.36 -6.51
N SER A 341 -15.10 43.70 -5.37
CA SER A 341 -14.03 43.24 -4.46
C SER A 341 -13.13 42.20 -5.13
N ALA A 342 -13.70 41.24 -5.87
CA ALA A 342 -12.94 40.23 -6.60
C ALA A 342 -12.09 40.85 -7.73
N MET A 343 -12.57 41.89 -8.42
CA MET A 343 -11.78 42.63 -9.40
C MET A 343 -10.53 43.27 -8.78
N ALA A 344 -10.68 43.93 -7.62
CA ALA A 344 -9.56 44.53 -6.91
C ALA A 344 -8.53 43.47 -6.45
N ALA A 345 -8.99 42.30 -6.00
CA ALA A 345 -8.12 41.19 -5.61
C ALA A 345 -7.32 40.61 -6.79
N VAL A 346 -7.94 40.46 -7.98
CA VAL A 346 -7.24 40.04 -9.20
C VAL A 346 -6.14 41.04 -9.56
N GLN A 347 -6.45 42.35 -9.53
CA GLN A 347 -5.48 43.39 -9.86
C GLN A 347 -4.28 43.41 -8.90
N SER A 348 -4.53 43.21 -7.60
CA SER A 348 -3.46 43.09 -6.60
C SER A 348 -2.61 41.82 -6.79
N GLY A 349 -3.24 40.69 -7.10
CA GLY A 349 -2.54 39.44 -7.41
C GLY A 349 -1.64 39.53 -8.65
N GLU A 350 -2.07 40.26 -9.69
CA GLU A 350 -1.27 40.49 -10.89
C GLU A 350 0.01 41.28 -10.59
N GLN A 351 -0.09 42.31 -9.76
CA GLN A 351 1.08 43.10 -9.33
C GLN A 351 2.09 42.25 -8.53
N ALA A 352 1.61 41.46 -7.56
CA ALA A 352 2.47 40.59 -6.75
C ALA A 352 3.20 39.52 -7.58
N VAL A 353 2.53 38.93 -8.58
CA VAL A 353 3.16 37.97 -9.52
C VAL A 353 4.24 38.65 -10.35
N GLN A 354 4.00 39.86 -10.85
CA GLN A 354 4.99 40.60 -11.65
C GLN A 354 6.26 40.93 -10.85
N GLU A 355 6.12 41.33 -9.58
CA GLU A 355 7.27 41.65 -8.71
C GLU A 355 8.13 40.42 -8.43
N VAL A 356 7.51 39.30 -8.02
CA VAL A 356 8.26 38.07 -7.72
C VAL A 356 8.85 37.44 -8.99
N GLN A 357 8.21 37.61 -10.14
CA GLN A 357 8.77 37.16 -11.41
C GLN A 357 10.07 37.88 -11.77
N ARG A 358 10.13 39.20 -11.60
CA ARG A 358 11.38 39.96 -11.81
C ARG A 358 12.49 39.48 -10.86
N TRP A 359 12.14 39.17 -9.63
CA TRP A 359 13.11 38.64 -8.66
C TRP A 359 13.61 37.24 -9.04
N ALA A 360 12.73 36.36 -9.54
CA ALA A 360 13.11 35.04 -10.06
C ALA A 360 14.09 35.15 -11.25
N GLU A 361 13.81 36.06 -12.18
CA GLU A 361 14.68 36.34 -13.33
C GLU A 361 16.06 36.86 -12.90
N GLN A 362 16.12 37.72 -11.89
CA GLN A 362 17.38 38.19 -11.30
C GLN A 362 18.18 37.02 -10.69
N LYS A 363 17.54 36.15 -9.90
CA LYS A 363 18.21 34.99 -9.28
C LYS A 363 18.68 33.96 -10.29
N ARG A 364 17.91 33.74 -11.36
CA ARG A 364 18.27 32.83 -12.46
C ARG A 364 19.56 33.28 -13.15
N ARG A 365 19.71 34.59 -13.41
CA ARG A 365 20.94 35.15 -13.98
C ARG A 365 22.16 34.91 -13.09
N VAL A 366 22.01 35.01 -11.77
CA VAL A 366 23.11 34.73 -10.82
C VAL A 366 23.54 33.27 -10.90
N VAL A 367 22.59 32.33 -10.93
CA VAL A 367 22.88 30.88 -11.08
C VAL A 367 23.55 30.59 -12.42
N GLU A 368 23.06 31.17 -13.51
CA GLU A 368 23.67 31.03 -14.85
C GLU A 368 25.09 31.60 -14.90
N GLU A 369 25.34 32.74 -14.24
CA GLU A 369 26.67 33.34 -14.13
C GLU A 369 27.64 32.43 -13.34
N TRP A 370 27.19 31.87 -12.22
CA TRP A 370 27.98 30.92 -11.41
C TRP A 370 28.30 29.64 -12.18
N ALA A 371 27.31 29.10 -12.91
CA ALA A 371 27.50 27.93 -13.76
C ALA A 371 28.48 28.21 -14.91
N ALA A 372 28.39 29.38 -15.55
CA ALA A 372 29.30 29.80 -16.61
C ALA A 372 30.74 29.94 -16.09
N LYS A 373 30.94 30.52 -14.90
CA LYS A 373 32.25 30.63 -14.24
C LYS A 373 32.86 29.27 -13.93
N ARG A 374 32.09 28.33 -13.35
CA ARG A 374 32.52 26.94 -13.12
C ARG A 374 32.90 26.23 -14.42
N LYS A 375 32.10 26.41 -15.48
CA LYS A 375 32.38 25.83 -16.80
C LYS A 375 33.64 26.40 -17.44
N ALA A 376 33.88 27.71 -17.34
CA ALA A 376 35.07 28.33 -17.89
C ALA A 376 36.36 27.79 -17.26
N VAL A 377 36.37 27.56 -15.94
CA VAL A 377 37.50 26.91 -15.24
C VAL A 377 37.71 25.48 -15.74
N ALA A 378 36.64 24.70 -15.88
CA ALA A 378 36.72 23.33 -16.37
C ALA A 378 37.23 23.25 -17.83
N ASP A 379 36.72 24.11 -18.71
CA ASP A 379 37.14 24.16 -20.11
C ASP A 379 38.61 24.60 -20.24
N ALA A 380 39.07 25.55 -19.42
CA ALA A 380 40.46 25.98 -19.38
C ALA A 380 41.40 24.90 -18.83
N ALA A 381 40.97 24.13 -17.82
CA ALA A 381 41.73 23.01 -17.29
C ALA A 381 41.88 21.88 -18.33
N ALA A 382 40.80 21.56 -19.06
CA ALA A 382 40.85 20.56 -20.14
C ALA A 382 41.74 21.03 -21.32
N ALA A 383 41.73 22.32 -21.64
CA ALA A 383 42.62 22.90 -22.65
C ALA A 383 44.09 22.79 -22.24
N LEU A 384 44.39 22.98 -20.94
CA LEU A 384 45.74 22.80 -20.40
C LEU A 384 46.20 21.34 -20.50
N GLU A 385 45.36 20.37 -20.11
CA GLU A 385 45.69 18.94 -20.23
C GLU A 385 45.99 18.56 -21.68
N LYS A 386 45.17 19.04 -22.62
CA LYS A 386 45.39 18.82 -24.05
C LYS A 386 46.71 19.44 -24.54
N ALA A 387 47.03 20.66 -24.11
CA ALA A 387 48.29 21.31 -24.47
C ALA A 387 49.51 20.57 -23.89
N GLN A 388 49.41 20.08 -22.65
CA GLN A 388 50.47 19.29 -22.00
C GLN A 388 50.74 17.99 -22.74
N LYS A 389 49.69 17.31 -23.22
CA LYS A 389 49.83 16.12 -24.05
C LYS A 389 50.54 16.41 -25.38
N VAL A 390 50.19 17.52 -26.04
CA VAL A 390 50.87 17.96 -27.28
C VAL A 390 52.34 18.28 -27.02
N GLN A 391 52.67 18.87 -25.86
CA GLN A 391 54.06 19.09 -25.44
C GLN A 391 54.81 17.76 -25.27
N GLN A 392 54.24 16.78 -24.55
CA GLN A 392 54.86 15.46 -24.36
C GLN A 392 55.12 14.75 -25.71
N GLU A 393 54.18 14.82 -26.64
CA GLU A 393 54.34 14.25 -27.99
C GLU A 393 55.44 14.96 -28.80
N ALA A 394 55.57 16.29 -28.65
CA ALA A 394 56.64 17.06 -29.29
C ALA A 394 58.02 16.78 -28.67
N GLU A 395 58.10 16.60 -27.34
CA GLU A 395 59.34 16.21 -26.64
C GLU A 395 59.85 14.85 -27.14
N ALA A 396 58.96 13.88 -27.30
CA ALA A 396 59.30 12.58 -27.86
C ALA A 396 59.81 12.66 -29.33
N LYS A 397 59.26 13.57 -30.15
CA LYS A 397 59.72 13.81 -31.53
C LYS A 397 61.10 14.47 -31.58
N VAL A 398 61.39 15.41 -30.66
CA VAL A 398 62.72 16.01 -30.53
C VAL A 398 63.75 14.95 -30.14
N GLU A 399 63.42 14.10 -29.17
CA GLU A 399 64.31 13.00 -28.76
C GLU A 399 64.58 12.02 -29.92
N GLY A 400 63.54 11.64 -30.67
CA GLY A 400 63.66 10.75 -31.83
C GLY A 400 64.49 11.35 -32.97
N SER A 401 64.29 12.63 -33.30
CA SER A 401 65.06 13.32 -34.35
C SER A 401 66.52 13.58 -33.93
N ALA A 402 66.78 13.83 -32.64
CA ALA A 402 68.14 13.97 -32.11
C ALA A 402 68.96 12.69 -32.30
N LYS A 403 68.36 11.52 -32.08
CA LYS A 403 68.99 10.21 -32.33
C LYS A 403 69.36 10.03 -33.81
N LYS A 404 68.43 10.31 -34.73
CA LYS A 404 68.69 10.27 -36.19
C LYS A 404 69.80 11.24 -36.61
N LEU A 405 69.84 12.44 -36.03
CA LEU A 405 70.88 13.42 -36.31
C LEU A 405 72.26 12.94 -35.82
N ALA A 406 72.33 12.32 -34.64
CA ALA A 406 73.57 11.74 -34.13
C ALA A 406 74.08 10.60 -35.03
N GLU A 407 73.18 9.72 -35.48
CA GLU A 407 73.50 8.64 -36.43
C GLU A 407 73.99 9.19 -37.78
N ALA A 408 73.33 10.20 -38.33
CA ALA A 408 73.73 10.82 -39.60
C ALA A 408 75.09 11.53 -39.49
N LYS A 409 75.39 12.19 -38.36
CA LYS A 409 76.72 12.78 -38.09
C LYS A 409 77.81 11.72 -38.05
N ALA A 410 77.56 10.60 -37.37
CA ALA A 410 78.51 9.49 -37.30
C ALA A 410 78.77 8.87 -38.69
N GLN A 411 77.72 8.66 -39.49
CA GLN A 411 77.84 8.17 -40.88
C GLN A 411 78.62 9.13 -41.78
N HIS A 412 78.38 10.44 -41.66
CA HIS A 412 79.13 11.45 -42.40
C HIS A 412 80.62 11.45 -42.03
N GLN A 413 80.95 11.41 -40.74
CA GLN A 413 82.34 11.34 -40.28
C GLN A 413 83.03 10.07 -40.79
N ALA A 414 82.38 8.91 -40.69
CA ALA A 414 82.91 7.65 -41.21
C ALA A 414 83.15 7.72 -42.73
N ALA A 415 82.27 8.37 -43.50
CA ALA A 415 82.45 8.56 -44.94
C ALA A 415 83.61 9.53 -45.28
N GLN A 416 83.83 10.58 -44.47
CA GLN A 416 84.97 11.48 -44.62
C GLN A 416 86.30 10.75 -44.37
N GLU A 417 86.37 9.96 -43.30
CA GLU A 417 87.54 9.14 -42.97
C GLU A 417 87.81 8.09 -44.07
N ALA A 418 86.76 7.46 -44.61
CA ALA A 418 86.86 6.53 -45.72
C ALA A 418 87.38 7.21 -47.00
N LEU A 419 86.95 8.44 -47.30
CA LEU A 419 87.43 9.20 -48.45
C LEU A 419 88.91 9.59 -48.30
N GLU A 420 89.33 10.08 -47.13
CA GLU A 420 90.75 10.41 -46.90
C GLU A 420 91.63 9.16 -46.96
N LYS A 421 91.16 8.03 -46.44
CA LYS A 421 91.84 6.73 -46.60
C LYS A 421 91.91 6.29 -48.07
N ALA A 422 90.83 6.45 -48.82
CA ALA A 422 90.83 6.13 -50.25
C ALA A 422 91.74 7.07 -51.05
N LYS A 423 91.79 8.35 -50.70
CA LYS A 423 92.65 9.38 -51.32
C LYS A 423 94.13 9.11 -51.08
N THR A 424 94.51 8.79 -49.85
CA THR A 424 95.87 8.38 -49.50
C THR A 424 96.27 7.08 -50.19
N THR A 425 95.35 6.11 -50.27
CA THR A 425 95.57 4.86 -51.02
C THR A 425 95.73 5.11 -52.52
N LEU A 426 94.92 6.01 -53.10
CA LEU A 426 95.03 6.42 -54.49
C LEU A 426 96.34 7.14 -54.77
N ALA A 427 96.74 8.09 -53.92
CA ALA A 427 98.01 8.79 -54.05
C ALA A 427 99.21 7.83 -53.97
N ALA A 428 99.19 6.89 -53.01
CA ALA A 428 100.20 5.85 -52.92
C ALA A 428 100.22 4.93 -54.14
N ALA A 429 99.04 4.58 -54.69
CA ALA A 429 98.92 3.77 -55.89
C ALA A 429 99.39 4.52 -57.16
N VAL A 430 99.15 5.83 -57.26
CA VAL A 430 99.69 6.69 -58.34
C VAL A 430 101.21 6.73 -58.27
N THR A 431 101.79 7.03 -57.10
CA THR A 431 103.25 7.06 -56.94
C THR A 431 103.88 5.70 -57.22
N ALA A 432 103.30 4.62 -56.69
CA ALA A 432 103.77 3.26 -56.97
C ALA A 432 103.66 2.88 -58.45
N MET A 433 102.60 3.33 -59.14
CA MET A 433 102.44 3.14 -60.59
C MET A 433 103.49 3.92 -61.38
N GLU A 434 103.72 5.20 -61.05
CA GLU A 434 104.70 6.05 -61.72
C GLU A 434 106.14 5.56 -61.49
N GLU A 435 106.48 5.16 -60.26
CA GLU A 435 107.78 4.58 -59.91
C GLU A 435 107.99 3.22 -60.58
N ALA A 436 106.97 2.35 -60.60
CA ALA A 436 107.06 1.07 -61.28
C ALA A 436 107.16 1.23 -62.80
N GLU A 437 106.43 2.18 -63.40
CA GLU A 437 106.50 2.49 -64.83
C GLU A 437 107.84 3.12 -65.20
N LYS A 438 108.37 4.05 -64.40
CA LYS A 438 109.70 4.63 -64.60
C LYS A 438 110.80 3.58 -64.43
N ALA A 439 110.72 2.73 -63.40
CA ALA A 439 111.65 1.63 -63.20
C ALA A 439 111.58 0.60 -64.35
N ALA A 440 110.39 0.34 -64.90
CA ALA A 440 110.23 -0.49 -66.08
C ALA A 440 110.85 0.16 -67.33
N GLN A 441 110.64 1.46 -67.55
CA GLN A 441 111.23 2.20 -68.68
C GLN A 441 112.75 2.31 -68.58
N GLU A 442 113.30 2.57 -67.39
CA GLU A 442 114.74 2.60 -67.15
C GLU A 442 115.38 1.22 -67.31
N ALA A 443 114.73 0.17 -66.79
CA ALA A 443 115.19 -1.21 -66.97
C ALA A 443 115.12 -1.62 -68.46
N GLU A 444 114.08 -1.22 -69.19
CA GLU A 444 113.96 -1.46 -70.63
C GLU A 444 114.97 -0.65 -71.44
N ALA A 445 115.26 0.60 -71.07
CA ALA A 445 116.27 1.42 -71.71
C ALA A 445 117.68 0.86 -71.46
N LYS A 446 117.96 0.39 -70.24
CA LYS A 446 119.19 -0.33 -69.91
C LYS A 446 119.27 -1.67 -70.64
N ALA A 447 118.17 -2.40 -70.74
CA ALA A 447 118.14 -3.65 -71.51
C ALA A 447 118.38 -3.39 -73.01
N LYS A 448 117.85 -2.30 -73.58
CA LYS A 448 118.15 -1.89 -74.96
C LYS A 448 119.60 -1.46 -75.14
N GLN A 449 120.14 -0.62 -74.25
CA GLN A 449 121.56 -0.25 -74.30
C GLN A 449 122.48 -1.45 -74.11
N ALA A 450 122.19 -2.35 -73.17
CA ALA A 450 122.97 -3.58 -72.96
C ALA A 450 122.86 -4.55 -74.14
N ALA A 451 121.70 -4.62 -74.82
CA ALA A 451 121.56 -5.40 -76.03
C ALA A 451 122.42 -4.86 -77.18
N GLU A 452 122.55 -3.54 -77.30
CA GLU A 452 123.29 -2.83 -78.36
C GLU A 452 124.79 -2.64 -78.07
N ASP A 453 125.23 -2.74 -76.81
CA ASP A 453 126.65 -2.62 -76.43
C ASP A 453 127.42 -3.93 -76.75
N PRO A 454 128.44 -3.86 -77.64
CA PRO A 454 129.23 -5.02 -78.03
C PRO A 454 130.24 -5.47 -76.96
N ASN A 455 130.45 -4.70 -75.88
CA ASN A 455 131.42 -5.03 -74.82
C ASN A 455 130.79 -5.65 -73.56
N LEU A 456 129.47 -5.91 -73.53
CA LEU A 456 128.78 -6.60 -72.42
C LEU A 456 128.56 -8.11 -72.67
N SER A 457 128.65 -8.94 -71.62
CA SER A 457 128.49 -10.41 -71.69
C SER A 457 127.02 -10.86 -71.83
N ASP A 458 126.80 -12.04 -72.43
CA ASP A 458 125.45 -12.59 -72.67
C ASP A 458 124.64 -12.82 -71.38
N GLU A 459 125.31 -13.20 -70.28
CA GLU A 459 124.68 -13.31 -68.94
C GLU A 459 124.16 -11.96 -68.44
N ALA A 460 124.91 -10.87 -68.68
CA ALA A 460 124.49 -9.53 -68.30
C ALA A 460 123.34 -9.01 -69.17
N LYS A 461 123.28 -9.39 -70.45
CA LYS A 461 122.17 -9.06 -71.36
C LYS A 461 120.88 -9.79 -70.96
N GLN A 462 120.95 -11.08 -70.63
CA GLN A 462 119.79 -11.84 -70.13
C GLN A 462 119.30 -11.36 -68.77
N ALA A 463 120.21 -11.01 -67.85
CA ALA A 463 119.85 -10.43 -66.56
C ALA A 463 119.09 -9.11 -66.75
N ALA A 464 119.57 -8.22 -67.63
CA ALA A 464 118.91 -6.95 -67.93
C ALA A 464 117.51 -7.14 -68.56
N ALA A 465 117.33 -8.13 -69.45
CA ALA A 465 116.03 -8.44 -70.05
C ALA A 465 115.03 -9.04 -69.05
N SER A 466 115.47 -9.95 -68.17
CA SER A 466 114.65 -10.55 -67.11
C SER A 466 114.22 -9.50 -66.07
N GLU A 467 115.15 -8.60 -65.70
CA GLU A 467 114.86 -7.46 -64.84
C GLU A 467 113.80 -6.55 -65.47
N ALA A 468 113.94 -6.21 -66.76
CA ALA A 468 112.96 -5.41 -67.50
C ALA A 468 111.57 -6.06 -67.52
N GLN A 469 111.48 -7.37 -67.80
CA GLN A 469 110.20 -8.09 -67.81
C GLN A 469 109.53 -8.12 -66.42
N THR A 470 110.30 -8.35 -65.37
CA THR A 470 109.80 -8.36 -63.98
C THR A 470 109.28 -6.97 -63.58
N LYS A 471 110.03 -5.91 -63.92
CA LYS A 471 109.62 -4.53 -63.65
C LYS A 471 108.38 -4.14 -64.47
N ARG A 472 108.22 -4.63 -65.70
CA ARG A 472 107.03 -4.41 -66.53
C ARG A 472 105.79 -5.12 -65.97
N GLN A 473 105.90 -6.35 -65.46
CA GLN A 473 104.80 -7.03 -64.78
C GLN A 473 104.39 -6.32 -63.49
N ALA A 474 105.36 -5.85 -62.70
CA ALA A 474 105.08 -5.04 -61.52
C ALA A 474 104.37 -3.71 -61.88
N ALA A 475 104.72 -3.08 -63.01
CA ALA A 475 104.04 -1.88 -63.51
C ALA A 475 102.58 -2.15 -63.90
N GLU A 476 102.27 -3.27 -64.57
CA GLU A 476 100.88 -3.64 -64.89
C GLU A 476 100.05 -3.99 -63.65
N GLN A 477 100.63 -4.68 -62.66
CA GLN A 477 99.97 -4.90 -61.37
C GLN A 477 99.70 -3.58 -60.63
N ALA A 478 100.64 -2.63 -60.68
CA ALA A 478 100.45 -1.30 -60.11
C ALA A 478 99.35 -0.51 -60.83
N LYS A 479 99.18 -0.66 -62.16
CA LYS A 479 98.06 -0.06 -62.91
C LYS A 479 96.70 -0.63 -62.50
N VAL A 480 96.59 -1.94 -62.29
CA VAL A 480 95.35 -2.56 -61.79
C VAL A 480 95.04 -2.09 -60.37
N ALA A 481 96.05 -2.04 -59.49
CA ALA A 481 95.90 -1.52 -58.14
C ALA A 481 95.47 -0.03 -58.14
N HIS A 482 96.02 0.78 -59.05
CA HIS A 482 95.58 2.16 -59.26
C HIS A 482 94.12 2.24 -59.71
N ALA A 483 93.68 1.43 -60.69
CA ALA A 483 92.29 1.42 -61.15
C ALA A 483 91.31 1.02 -60.03
N GLN A 484 91.68 0.04 -59.20
CA GLN A 484 90.91 -0.36 -58.02
C GLN A 484 90.87 0.74 -56.95
N ALA A 485 91.99 1.40 -56.68
CA ALA A 485 92.05 2.53 -55.76
C ALA A 485 91.24 3.74 -56.28
N GLN A 486 91.22 3.98 -57.58
CA GLN A 486 90.44 5.03 -58.22
C GLN A 486 88.94 4.75 -58.13
N GLN A 487 88.51 3.50 -58.34
CA GLN A 487 87.12 3.09 -58.16
C GLN A 487 86.70 3.19 -56.69
N ALA A 488 87.54 2.76 -55.75
CA ALA A 488 87.29 2.89 -54.32
C ALA A 488 87.18 4.36 -53.88
N PHE A 489 88.00 5.25 -54.45
CA PHE A 489 87.91 6.70 -54.24
C PHE A 489 86.57 7.27 -54.74
N GLN A 490 86.14 6.93 -55.98
CA GLN A 490 84.85 7.37 -56.51
C GLN A 490 83.67 6.85 -55.69
N GLN A 491 83.74 5.61 -55.18
CA GLN A 491 82.71 5.06 -54.29
C GLN A 491 82.67 5.78 -52.94
N ALA A 492 83.82 6.07 -52.34
CA ALA A 492 83.90 6.84 -51.10
C ALA A 492 83.38 8.28 -51.29
N GLU A 493 83.64 8.90 -52.45
CA GLU A 493 83.12 10.23 -52.80
C GLU A 493 81.59 10.22 -52.93
N ALA A 494 81.02 9.22 -53.61
CA ALA A 494 79.57 9.05 -53.70
C ALA A 494 78.91 8.77 -52.34
N GLN A 495 79.57 7.96 -51.49
CA GLN A 495 79.11 7.69 -50.12
C GLN A 495 79.14 8.95 -49.24
N LEU A 496 80.19 9.77 -49.36
CA LEU A 496 80.26 11.05 -48.66
C LEU A 496 79.12 11.96 -49.09
N LYS A 497 78.88 12.10 -50.40
CA LYS A 497 77.77 12.92 -50.92
C LYS A 497 76.41 12.47 -50.37
N ALA A 498 76.12 11.18 -50.40
CA ALA A 498 74.87 10.63 -49.85
C ALA A 498 74.77 10.83 -48.33
N ALA A 499 75.88 10.70 -47.60
CA ALA A 499 75.92 10.95 -46.16
C ALA A 499 75.72 12.45 -45.83
N THR A 500 76.25 13.37 -46.65
CA THR A 500 76.04 14.82 -46.51
C THR A 500 74.58 15.19 -46.73
N GLU A 501 73.92 14.62 -47.74
CA GLU A 501 72.48 14.84 -47.99
C GLU A 501 71.62 14.31 -46.83
N ARG A 502 71.94 13.11 -46.30
CA ARG A 502 71.25 12.55 -45.12
C ARG A 502 71.47 13.39 -43.86
N LEU A 503 72.68 13.89 -43.66
CA LEU A 503 72.98 14.80 -42.55
C LEU A 503 72.18 16.09 -42.65
N ALA A 504 72.11 16.69 -43.85
CA ALA A 504 71.31 17.89 -44.09
C ALA A 504 69.81 17.65 -43.85
N ALA A 505 69.26 16.51 -44.30
CA ALA A 505 67.88 16.13 -44.06
C ALA A 505 67.58 15.89 -42.57
N ALA A 506 68.46 15.18 -41.85
CA ALA A 506 68.31 14.95 -40.42
C ALA A 506 68.44 16.24 -39.59
N GLN A 507 69.30 17.17 -40.00
CA GLN A 507 69.40 18.51 -39.40
C GLN A 507 68.12 19.32 -39.59
N ALA A 508 67.52 19.27 -40.78
CA ALA A 508 66.25 19.95 -41.06
C ALA A 508 65.08 19.34 -40.27
N GLU A 509 64.99 18.00 -40.20
CA GLU A 509 63.97 17.29 -39.41
C GLU A 509 64.09 17.63 -37.91
N HIS A 510 65.30 17.66 -37.38
CA HIS A 510 65.54 18.00 -35.98
C HIS A 510 65.17 19.45 -35.66
N ARG A 511 65.57 20.42 -36.49
CA ARG A 511 65.16 21.83 -36.33
C ARG A 511 63.64 22.00 -36.35
N SER A 512 62.96 21.31 -37.28
CA SER A 512 61.50 21.35 -37.35
C SER A 512 60.84 20.75 -36.10
N ALA A 513 61.40 19.68 -35.53
CA ALA A 513 60.92 19.11 -34.28
C ALA A 513 61.15 20.05 -33.07
N GLU A 514 62.30 20.72 -32.99
CA GLU A 514 62.60 21.71 -31.96
C GLU A 514 61.66 22.92 -32.03
N GLU A 515 61.37 23.41 -33.24
CA GLU A 515 60.38 24.48 -33.47
C GLU A 515 58.96 24.05 -33.04
N ALA A 516 58.55 22.82 -33.34
CA ALA A 516 57.26 22.27 -32.90
C ALA A 516 57.17 22.16 -31.37
N LEU A 517 58.26 21.78 -30.70
CA LEU A 517 58.32 21.75 -29.23
C LEU A 517 58.24 23.15 -28.63
N ALA A 518 58.93 24.13 -29.22
CA ALA A 518 58.83 25.52 -28.79
C ALA A 518 57.39 26.05 -28.91
N GLN A 519 56.70 25.72 -30.01
CA GLN A 519 55.29 26.06 -30.19
C GLN A 519 54.39 25.36 -29.16
N ALA A 520 54.60 24.08 -28.88
CA ALA A 520 53.82 23.34 -27.88
C ALA A 520 54.01 23.90 -26.45
N LYS A 521 55.24 24.26 -26.08
CA LYS A 521 55.54 24.92 -24.79
C LYS A 521 54.83 26.27 -24.67
N ASN A 522 54.77 27.05 -25.75
CA ASN A 522 54.01 28.31 -25.78
C ASN A 522 52.50 28.07 -25.63
N GLN A 523 51.95 26.99 -26.21
CA GLN A 523 50.55 26.62 -26.04
C GLN A 523 50.23 26.23 -24.59
N VAL A 524 51.12 25.48 -23.91
CA VAL A 524 50.97 25.15 -22.49
C VAL A 524 51.01 26.41 -21.63
N ALA A 525 51.98 27.30 -21.85
CA ALA A 525 52.06 28.57 -21.12
C ALA A 525 50.79 29.43 -21.31
N SER A 526 50.27 29.49 -22.54
CA SER A 526 49.01 30.19 -22.83
C SER A 526 47.81 29.54 -22.15
N ALA A 527 47.74 28.21 -22.10
CA ALA A 527 46.64 27.49 -21.45
C ALA A 527 46.72 27.60 -19.91
N GLN A 528 47.92 27.63 -19.33
CA GLN A 528 48.14 27.91 -17.91
C GLN A 528 47.69 29.32 -17.53
N ALA A 529 48.03 30.32 -18.35
CA ALA A 529 47.57 31.69 -18.14
C ALA A 529 46.04 31.81 -18.25
N ALA A 530 45.42 31.09 -19.20
CA ALA A 530 43.96 31.06 -19.36
C ALA A 530 43.25 30.40 -18.16
N LEU A 531 43.80 29.30 -17.62
CA LEU A 531 43.29 28.65 -16.41
C LEU A 531 43.40 29.58 -15.19
N ALA A 532 44.57 30.20 -14.98
CA ALA A 532 44.76 31.14 -13.87
C ALA A 532 43.79 32.33 -13.95
N ALA A 533 43.53 32.86 -15.15
CA ALA A 533 42.55 33.92 -15.34
C ALA A 533 41.10 33.46 -15.05
N ALA A 534 40.75 32.23 -15.45
CA ALA A 534 39.42 31.66 -15.17
C ALA A 534 39.22 31.39 -13.67
N GLU A 535 40.25 30.88 -12.98
CA GLU A 535 40.23 30.64 -11.55
C GLU A 535 40.11 31.92 -10.73
N ASP A 536 40.78 33.01 -11.13
CA ASP A 536 40.68 34.30 -10.45
C ASP A 536 39.26 34.90 -10.56
N VAL A 537 38.61 34.74 -11.72
CA VAL A 537 37.20 35.15 -11.93
C VAL A 537 36.22 34.30 -11.11
N ALA A 538 36.56 33.04 -10.80
CA ALA A 538 35.73 32.08 -10.06
C ALA A 538 36.16 31.90 -8.59
N LYS A 539 37.09 32.72 -8.09
CA LYS A 539 37.82 32.51 -6.83
C LYS A 539 36.94 32.28 -5.60
N GLU A 540 35.88 33.06 -5.44
CA GLU A 540 34.95 32.90 -4.31
C GLU A 540 34.17 31.58 -4.37
N ILE A 541 33.77 31.15 -5.56
CA ILE A 541 33.03 29.90 -5.80
C ILE A 541 33.95 28.71 -5.52
N LEU A 542 35.19 28.76 -6.04
CA LEU A 542 36.20 27.73 -5.82
C LEU A 542 36.59 27.60 -4.34
N ALA A 543 36.62 28.70 -3.59
CA ALA A 543 36.89 28.68 -2.15
C ALA A 543 35.77 27.98 -1.37
N LEU A 544 34.50 28.21 -1.72
CA LEU A 544 33.36 27.53 -1.11
C LEU A 544 33.33 26.03 -1.47
N ASP A 545 33.59 25.69 -2.73
CA ASP A 545 33.66 24.31 -3.19
C ASP A 545 34.83 23.55 -2.53
N ALA A 546 35.97 24.21 -2.29
CA ALA A 546 37.10 23.65 -1.57
C ALA A 546 36.81 23.45 -0.07
N ALA A 547 36.18 24.43 0.59
CA ALA A 547 35.77 24.33 1.99
C ALA A 547 34.79 23.19 2.21
N PHE A 548 33.84 22.99 1.29
CA PHE A 548 32.92 21.85 1.30
C PHE A 548 33.67 20.51 1.22
N ARG A 549 34.58 20.33 0.25
CA ARG A 549 35.36 19.09 0.11
C ARG A 549 36.24 18.80 1.32
N GLN A 550 36.80 19.84 1.94
CA GLN A 550 37.62 19.71 3.14
C GLN A 550 36.78 19.24 4.34
N ALA A 551 35.60 19.83 4.55
CA ALA A 551 34.70 19.43 5.63
C ALA A 551 34.17 18.00 5.44
N GLU A 552 33.91 17.57 4.19
CA GLU A 552 33.50 16.20 3.86
C GLU A 552 34.60 15.18 4.18
N ALA A 553 35.85 15.46 3.81
CA ALA A 553 37.00 14.61 4.12
C ALA A 553 37.25 14.51 5.64
N GLU A 554 37.06 15.61 6.39
CA GLU A 554 37.17 15.60 7.85
C GLU A 554 36.06 14.75 8.51
N ALA A 555 34.82 14.86 8.04
CA ALA A 555 33.71 14.02 8.52
C ALA A 555 33.99 12.53 8.28
N GLU A 556 34.50 12.17 7.10
CA GLU A 556 34.86 10.79 6.76
C GLU A 556 35.97 10.25 7.68
N ALA A 557 37.01 11.05 7.93
CA ALA A 557 38.10 10.69 8.84
C ALA A 557 37.62 10.46 10.28
N LYS A 558 36.74 11.34 10.79
CA LYS A 558 36.18 11.22 12.15
C LYS A 558 35.24 10.03 12.30
N ARG A 559 34.45 9.71 11.26
CA ARG A 559 33.62 8.51 11.21
C ARG A 559 34.44 7.23 11.25
N LYS A 560 35.55 7.18 10.51
CA LYS A 560 36.50 6.06 10.55
C LYS A 560 37.08 5.86 11.95
N ALA A 561 37.49 6.94 12.63
CA ALA A 561 38.00 6.90 14.00
C ALA A 561 36.95 6.40 15.01
N ALA A 562 35.68 6.79 14.87
CA ALA A 562 34.58 6.29 15.72
C ALA A 562 34.34 4.78 15.54
N LEU A 563 34.46 4.27 14.30
CA LEU A 563 34.33 2.85 14.00
C LEU A 563 35.48 2.02 14.59
N GLU A 564 36.71 2.53 14.52
CA GLU A 564 37.89 1.91 15.14
C GLU A 564 37.75 1.85 16.67
N ALA A 565 37.28 2.93 17.30
CA ALA A 565 37.01 2.96 18.75
C ALA A 565 35.91 1.97 19.17
N ARG A 566 34.86 1.81 18.36
CA ARG A 566 33.80 0.82 18.60
C ARG A 566 34.31 -0.62 18.52
N ASN A 567 35.14 -0.91 17.51
CA ASN A 567 35.72 -2.24 17.33
C ASN A 567 36.65 -2.62 18.50
N ALA A 568 37.34 -1.66 19.10
CA ALA A 568 38.14 -1.87 20.31
C ALA A 568 37.28 -2.09 21.57
N LEU A 569 36.11 -1.44 21.69
CA LEU A 569 35.22 -1.55 22.84
C LEU A 569 34.45 -2.89 22.88
N ASN A 570 33.96 -3.37 21.74
CA ASN A 570 33.09 -4.55 21.62
C ASN A 570 33.57 -5.80 22.41
N PRO A 571 34.81 -6.31 22.24
CA PRO A 571 35.23 -7.53 22.93
C PRO A 571 35.36 -7.34 24.45
N VAL A 572 35.72 -6.13 24.90
CA VAL A 572 35.84 -5.80 26.34
C VAL A 572 34.46 -5.67 26.98
N GLN A 573 33.50 -5.10 26.25
CA GLN A 573 32.12 -4.95 26.71
C GLN A 573 31.38 -6.31 26.80
N GLN A 574 31.59 -7.22 25.84
CA GLN A 574 31.08 -8.59 25.93
C GLN A 574 31.62 -9.33 27.15
N LYS A 575 32.92 -9.18 27.45
CA LYS A 575 33.54 -9.76 28.64
C LYS A 575 32.99 -9.13 29.93
N LEU A 576 32.78 -7.82 29.96
CA LEU A 576 32.16 -7.13 31.09
C LEU A 576 30.71 -7.61 31.32
N GLU A 577 29.91 -7.79 30.28
CA GLU A 577 28.55 -8.32 30.38
C GLU A 577 28.54 -9.75 30.92
N GLN A 578 29.45 -10.61 30.41
CA GLN A 578 29.59 -11.98 30.89
C GLN A 578 29.94 -12.05 32.39
N VAL A 579 30.92 -11.24 32.82
CA VAL A 579 31.35 -11.20 34.23
C VAL A 579 30.29 -10.51 35.11
N THR A 580 29.56 -9.52 34.59
CA THR A 580 28.43 -8.87 35.30
C THR A 580 27.30 -9.86 35.55
N MET A 581 26.98 -10.71 34.57
CA MET A 581 25.99 -11.79 34.75
C MET A 581 26.45 -12.81 35.79
N GLN A 582 27.74 -13.18 35.79
CA GLN A 582 28.30 -14.09 36.79
C GLN A 582 28.28 -13.46 38.19
N ALA A 583 28.60 -12.17 38.33
CA ALA A 583 28.58 -11.45 39.61
C ALA A 583 27.17 -11.30 40.16
N ASN A 584 26.20 -10.97 39.29
CA ASN A 584 24.79 -10.91 39.66
C ASN A 584 24.27 -12.27 40.10
N SER A 585 24.66 -13.34 39.40
CA SER A 585 24.34 -14.71 39.78
C SER A 585 24.95 -15.07 41.15
N ALA A 586 26.22 -14.75 41.38
CA ALA A 586 26.90 -15.03 42.65
C ALA A 586 26.33 -14.20 43.82
N ALA A 587 25.97 -12.94 43.57
CA ALA A 587 25.31 -12.06 44.53
C ALA A 587 23.92 -12.57 44.90
N GLN A 588 23.15 -13.05 43.92
CA GLN A 588 21.85 -13.69 44.16
C GLN A 588 22.01 -14.99 44.95
N THR A 589 23.03 -15.80 44.66
CA THR A 589 23.30 -17.04 45.41
C THR A 589 23.66 -16.74 46.86
N LEU A 590 24.51 -15.75 47.15
CA LEU A 590 24.83 -15.34 48.51
C LEU A 590 23.61 -14.76 49.24
N ALA A 591 22.88 -13.83 48.60
CA ALA A 591 21.70 -13.22 49.20
C ALA A 591 20.61 -14.27 49.50
N ARG A 592 20.46 -15.29 48.63
CA ARG A 592 19.57 -16.43 48.87
C ARG A 592 20.05 -17.29 50.04
N ALA A 593 21.34 -17.58 50.13
CA ALA A 593 21.90 -18.36 51.23
C ALA A 593 21.79 -17.61 52.58
N GLU A 594 22.11 -16.32 52.62
CA GLU A 594 21.98 -15.46 53.82
C GLU A 594 20.51 -15.32 54.25
N ALA A 595 19.60 -15.14 53.29
CA ALA A 595 18.18 -15.13 53.56
C ALA A 595 17.70 -16.49 54.10
N GLN A 596 18.19 -17.60 53.54
CA GLN A 596 17.85 -18.96 54.01
C GLN A 596 18.36 -19.22 55.43
N LYS A 597 19.58 -18.78 55.77
CA LYS A 597 20.12 -18.86 57.13
C LYS A 597 19.30 -18.03 58.11
N LYS A 598 19.08 -16.75 57.81
CA LYS A 598 18.28 -15.86 58.65
C LYS A 598 16.85 -16.40 58.84
N THR A 599 16.26 -16.90 57.77
CA THR A 599 14.94 -17.55 57.80
C THR A 599 14.96 -18.80 58.66
N ALA A 600 16.00 -19.65 58.59
CA ALA A 600 16.12 -20.85 59.43
C ALA A 600 16.33 -20.51 60.93
N GLU A 601 17.09 -19.47 61.26
CA GLU A 601 17.30 -18.99 62.63
C GLU A 601 16.00 -18.42 63.22
N GLU A 602 15.32 -17.55 62.48
CA GLU A 602 14.04 -16.95 62.87
C GLU A 602 12.95 -18.02 62.95
N ASN A 603 12.93 -18.98 62.03
CA ASN A 603 11.97 -20.10 62.04
C ASN A 603 12.16 -20.99 63.26
N LEU A 604 13.40 -21.33 63.63
CA LEU A 604 13.67 -22.16 64.80
C LEU A 604 13.25 -21.47 66.11
N GLN A 605 13.55 -20.18 66.24
CA GLN A 605 13.20 -19.41 67.44
C GLN A 605 11.68 -19.12 67.51
N ASN A 606 11.06 -18.77 66.39
CA ASN A 606 9.62 -18.56 66.31
C ASN A 606 8.84 -19.85 66.54
N LEU A 607 9.32 -21.00 66.06
CA LEU A 607 8.68 -22.29 66.27
C LEU A 607 8.69 -22.69 67.76
N LYS A 608 9.81 -22.47 68.47
CA LYS A 608 9.93 -22.67 69.93
C LYS A 608 8.92 -21.81 70.69
N ASN A 609 8.85 -20.52 70.38
CA ASN A 609 7.91 -19.58 70.99
C ASN A 609 6.43 -19.90 70.66
N ARG A 610 6.15 -20.33 69.42
CA ARG A 610 4.79 -20.68 68.96
C ARG A 610 4.25 -21.95 69.59
N ILE A 611 5.08 -22.97 69.80
CA ILE A 611 4.67 -24.22 70.47
C ILE A 611 4.26 -23.96 71.93
N GLU A 612 4.92 -23.02 72.60
CA GLU A 612 4.66 -22.67 74.00
C GLU A 612 3.44 -21.76 74.16
N ALA A 613 3.26 -20.77 73.27
CA ALA A 613 2.08 -19.92 73.22
C ALA A 613 0.80 -20.67 72.77
N ALA A 614 0.93 -21.59 71.81
CA ALA A 614 -0.18 -22.41 71.31
C ALA A 614 -0.81 -23.28 72.41
N LYS A 615 -0.01 -23.79 73.35
CA LYS A 615 -0.50 -24.58 74.50
C LYS A 615 -1.28 -23.75 75.53
N GLN A 616 -1.06 -22.44 75.59
CA GLN A 616 -1.69 -21.54 76.57
C GLN A 616 -2.97 -20.87 76.07
N ASN A 617 -3.08 -20.64 74.74
CA ASN A 617 -4.12 -19.77 74.17
C ASN A 617 -5.21 -20.52 73.36
N LEU A 618 -5.08 -21.84 73.21
CA LEU A 618 -5.92 -22.66 72.32
C LEU A 618 -7.43 -22.45 72.51
N GLU A 619 -7.92 -22.51 73.75
CA GLU A 619 -9.35 -22.36 74.04
C GLU A 619 -9.88 -20.94 73.79
N ALA A 620 -9.05 -19.90 73.99
CA ALA A 620 -9.42 -18.51 73.77
C ALA A 620 -9.43 -18.14 72.27
N GLU A 621 -8.52 -18.70 71.48
CA GLU A 621 -8.41 -18.45 70.04
C GLU A 621 -9.52 -19.15 69.25
N GLU A 622 -9.97 -20.33 69.70
CA GLU A 622 -11.07 -21.07 69.08
C GLU A 622 -12.44 -20.38 69.27
N GLN A 623 -12.63 -19.69 70.41
CA GLN A 623 -13.82 -18.88 70.67
C GLN A 623 -13.81 -17.57 69.86
N ALA A 624 -12.66 -16.88 69.79
CA ALA A 624 -12.50 -15.66 68.99
C ALA A 624 -12.66 -15.89 67.47
N ALA A 625 -12.30 -17.09 66.98
CA ALA A 625 -12.52 -17.49 65.59
C ALA A 625 -14.02 -17.59 65.25
N LYS A 626 -14.83 -18.21 66.13
CA LYS A 626 -16.28 -18.36 65.94
C LYS A 626 -16.99 -17.00 65.90
N GLU A 627 -16.58 -16.06 66.76
CA GLU A 627 -17.17 -14.71 66.81
C GLU A 627 -16.80 -13.86 65.58
N ALA A 628 -15.55 -13.95 65.11
CA ALA A 628 -15.10 -13.24 63.92
C ALA A 628 -15.74 -13.78 62.62
N GLU A 629 -15.94 -15.10 62.51
CA GLU A 629 -16.65 -15.72 61.39
C GLU A 629 -18.13 -15.29 61.31
N ALA A 630 -18.82 -15.20 62.45
CA ALA A 630 -20.19 -14.71 62.52
C ALA A 630 -20.30 -13.22 62.09
N ALA A 631 -19.32 -12.39 62.46
CA ALA A 631 -19.28 -10.98 62.06
C ALA A 631 -18.98 -10.79 60.55
N ALA A 632 -18.11 -11.61 59.97
CA ALA A 632 -17.79 -11.58 58.54
C ALA A 632 -18.96 -12.03 57.66
N GLU A 633 -19.77 -12.98 58.13
CA GLU A 633 -20.94 -13.47 57.39
C GLU A 633 -22.03 -12.40 57.26
N ALA A 634 -22.24 -11.57 58.29
CA ALA A 634 -23.18 -10.44 58.24
C ALA A 634 -22.77 -9.38 57.20
N LEU A 635 -21.46 -9.12 57.07
CA LEU A 635 -20.92 -8.18 56.07
C LEU A 635 -20.91 -8.77 54.66
N ARG A 636 -20.82 -10.11 54.52
CA ARG A 636 -20.95 -10.79 53.23
C ARG A 636 -22.30 -10.49 52.56
N LEU A 637 -23.38 -10.63 53.33
CA LEU A 637 -24.73 -10.33 52.82
C LEU A 637 -24.86 -8.87 52.37
N GLN A 638 -24.23 -7.92 53.08
CA GLN A 638 -24.26 -6.51 52.69
C GLN A 638 -23.45 -6.23 51.42
N ALA A 639 -22.29 -6.87 51.25
CA ALA A 639 -21.48 -6.79 50.03
C ALA A 639 -22.19 -7.43 48.83
N GLU A 640 -22.84 -8.58 49.01
CA GLU A 640 -23.64 -9.24 47.98
C GLU A 640 -24.83 -8.38 47.54
N GLN A 641 -25.52 -7.72 48.48
CA GLN A 641 -26.61 -6.78 48.17
C GLN A 641 -26.12 -5.55 47.40
N ALA A 642 -24.99 -4.94 47.80
CA ALA A 642 -24.42 -3.79 47.10
C ALA A 642 -23.91 -4.15 45.69
N ARG A 643 -23.33 -5.35 45.54
CA ARG A 643 -22.89 -5.89 44.25
C ARG A 643 -24.07 -6.20 43.33
N ALA A 644 -25.14 -6.80 43.86
CA ALA A 644 -26.36 -7.05 43.10
C ALA A 644 -26.99 -5.73 42.60
N ALA A 645 -27.05 -4.70 43.45
CA ALA A 645 -27.55 -3.39 43.08
C ALA A 645 -26.69 -2.69 42.00
N TYR A 646 -25.36 -2.79 42.08
CA TYR A 646 -24.46 -2.25 41.05
C TYR A 646 -24.58 -3.02 39.73
N LEU A 647 -24.63 -4.35 39.76
CA LEU A 647 -24.76 -5.18 38.56
C LEU A 647 -26.08 -4.93 37.84
N GLU A 648 -27.16 -4.76 38.58
CA GLU A 648 -28.47 -4.45 38.01
C GLU A 648 -28.50 -3.05 37.38
N ALA A 649 -27.94 -2.04 38.07
CA ALA A 649 -27.81 -0.71 37.49
C ALA A 649 -26.88 -0.69 36.26
N LYS A 650 -25.80 -1.48 36.29
CA LYS A 650 -24.89 -1.64 35.15
C LYS A 650 -25.60 -2.30 33.96
N ARG A 651 -26.40 -3.34 34.20
CA ARG A 651 -27.24 -3.97 33.18
C ARG A 651 -28.17 -2.94 32.54
N ILE A 652 -28.83 -2.12 33.34
CA ILE A 652 -29.71 -1.04 32.85
C ILE A 652 -28.92 -0.02 32.02
N ALA A 653 -27.74 0.42 32.48
CA ALA A 653 -26.91 1.37 31.72
C ALA A 653 -26.42 0.80 30.39
N ASP A 654 -25.96 -0.46 30.39
CA ASP A 654 -25.52 -1.17 29.19
C ASP A 654 -26.69 -1.35 28.20
N GLU A 655 -27.89 -1.66 28.70
CA GLU A 655 -29.13 -1.74 27.89
C GLU A 655 -29.51 -0.38 27.29
N LYS A 656 -29.46 0.71 28.08
CA LYS A 656 -29.76 2.06 27.58
C LYS A 656 -28.74 2.53 26.55
N ARG A 657 -27.46 2.19 26.73
CA ARG A 657 -26.40 2.46 25.75
C ARG A 657 -26.59 1.67 24.46
N ALA A 658 -26.95 0.39 24.56
CA ALA A 658 -27.28 -0.43 23.40
C ALA A 658 -28.48 0.13 22.62
N LEU A 659 -29.51 0.59 23.33
CA LEU A 659 -30.66 1.28 22.74
C LEU A 659 -30.27 2.62 22.08
N ALA A 660 -29.37 3.40 22.68
CA ALA A 660 -28.86 4.63 22.08
C ALA A 660 -28.08 4.38 20.78
N GLU A 661 -27.22 3.36 20.76
CA GLU A 661 -26.51 2.96 19.54
C GLU A 661 -27.46 2.37 18.49
N GLN A 662 -28.50 1.64 18.90
CA GLN A 662 -29.54 1.17 17.99
C GLN A 662 -30.33 2.34 17.38
N ALA A 663 -30.74 3.32 18.19
CA ALA A 663 -31.45 4.52 17.74
C ALA A 663 -30.57 5.39 16.83
N LYS A 664 -29.28 5.51 17.14
CA LYS A 664 -28.27 6.16 16.29
C LYS A 664 -28.16 5.47 14.92
N ARG A 665 -28.06 4.14 14.90
CA ARG A 665 -28.04 3.36 13.66
C ARG A 665 -29.31 3.58 12.86
N LYS A 666 -30.49 3.55 13.49
CA LYS A 666 -31.77 3.83 12.83
C LYS A 666 -31.83 5.24 12.24
N PHE A 667 -31.38 6.27 12.98
CA PHE A 667 -31.32 7.64 12.48
C PHE A 667 -30.43 7.77 11.23
N TYR A 668 -29.22 7.19 11.28
CA TYR A 668 -28.33 7.18 10.13
C TYR A 668 -28.84 6.32 8.98
N GLN A 669 -29.54 5.21 9.25
CA GLN A 669 -30.20 4.38 8.24
C GLN A 669 -31.33 5.14 7.54
N VAL A 670 -32.18 5.85 8.27
CA VAL A 670 -33.27 6.65 7.68
C VAL A 670 -32.72 7.78 6.82
N ARG A 671 -31.67 8.45 7.29
CA ARG A 671 -30.96 9.49 6.51
C ARG A 671 -30.27 8.94 5.27
N ALA A 672 -29.68 7.74 5.35
CA ALA A 672 -29.04 7.07 4.23
C ALA A 672 -30.07 6.55 3.20
N ALA A 673 -31.19 5.98 3.66
CA ALA A 673 -32.28 5.48 2.82
C ALA A 673 -32.93 6.57 1.96
N LYS A 674 -32.92 7.82 2.41
CA LYS A 674 -33.44 8.99 1.69
C LYS A 674 -32.54 9.45 0.52
N ILE A 675 -31.29 8.96 0.43
CA ILE A 675 -30.27 9.42 -0.55
C ILE A 675 -29.83 8.32 -1.55
N LEU A 676 -30.02 7.04 -1.24
CA LEU A 676 -29.41 5.92 -1.97
C LEU A 676 -30.16 5.19 -3.12
N PRO A 677 -31.46 5.36 -3.45
CA PRO A 677 -32.14 4.35 -4.27
C PRO A 677 -31.80 4.26 -5.77
N THR A 678 -30.95 5.09 -6.38
CA THR A 678 -30.81 5.12 -7.86
C THR A 678 -29.44 4.77 -8.43
N ILE A 679 -28.34 4.92 -7.68
CA ILE A 679 -26.99 4.70 -8.25
C ILE A 679 -26.48 3.27 -8.09
N PHE A 680 -26.80 2.60 -6.98
CA PHE A 680 -26.28 1.26 -6.66
C PHE A 680 -27.25 0.14 -7.01
N GLU A 681 -28.53 0.46 -7.21
CA GLU A 681 -29.60 -0.51 -7.40
C GLU A 681 -30.19 -0.38 -8.80
N SER A 682 -30.54 -1.52 -9.40
CA SER A 682 -31.33 -1.54 -10.63
C SER A 682 -32.81 -1.38 -10.29
N PRO A 683 -33.59 -0.65 -11.08
CA PRO A 683 -35.05 -0.61 -10.94
C PRO A 683 -35.72 -1.93 -11.35
N GLU A 684 -34.99 -2.83 -12.01
CA GLU A 684 -35.53 -4.12 -12.43
C GLU A 684 -35.73 -5.07 -11.24
N PRO A 685 -36.87 -5.78 -11.17
CA PRO A 685 -37.10 -6.75 -10.12
C PRO A 685 -36.17 -7.96 -10.28
N ALA A 686 -35.56 -8.41 -9.18
CA ALA A 686 -34.73 -9.60 -9.17
C ALA A 686 -35.57 -10.84 -9.55
N LYS A 687 -35.12 -11.59 -10.55
CA LYS A 687 -35.72 -12.86 -10.99
C LYS A 687 -34.65 -13.94 -11.02
N PRO A 688 -34.99 -15.21 -10.73
CA PRO A 688 -34.04 -16.31 -10.86
C PRO A 688 -33.52 -16.43 -12.30
N LEU A 689 -32.20 -16.43 -12.48
CA LEU A 689 -31.54 -16.60 -13.80
C LEU A 689 -31.00 -18.01 -13.97
N ASN A 690 -30.59 -18.65 -12.88
CA ASN A 690 -30.12 -20.03 -12.87
C ASN A 690 -30.53 -20.75 -11.57
N LYS A 691 -30.10 -22.02 -11.44
CA LYS A 691 -30.50 -22.87 -10.31
C LYS A 691 -30.02 -22.36 -8.94
N ILE A 692 -28.89 -21.64 -8.88
CA ILE A 692 -28.42 -20.99 -7.65
C ILE A 692 -29.50 -20.03 -7.14
N ASP A 693 -30.04 -19.22 -8.04
CA ASP A 693 -31.03 -18.22 -7.69
C ASP A 693 -32.37 -18.84 -7.27
N GLU A 694 -32.79 -19.93 -7.91
CA GLU A 694 -33.99 -20.65 -7.48
C GLU A 694 -33.88 -21.10 -6.02
N ILE A 695 -32.72 -21.66 -5.64
CA ILE A 695 -32.48 -22.16 -4.28
C ILE A 695 -32.40 -21.00 -3.29
N VAL A 696 -31.61 -19.96 -3.59
CA VAL A 696 -31.43 -18.82 -2.70
C VAL A 696 -32.73 -18.03 -2.56
N PHE A 697 -33.44 -17.77 -3.65
CA PHE A 697 -34.68 -16.97 -3.61
C PHE A 697 -35.80 -17.72 -2.90
N ALA A 698 -35.88 -19.04 -3.02
CA ALA A 698 -36.80 -19.83 -2.20
C ALA A 698 -36.52 -19.63 -0.70
N ARG A 699 -35.24 -19.58 -0.30
CA ARG A 699 -34.86 -19.31 1.09
C ARG A 699 -35.19 -17.88 1.51
N LEU A 700 -34.90 -16.88 0.68
CA LEU A 700 -35.24 -15.48 0.94
C LEU A 700 -36.76 -15.27 1.06
N GLN A 701 -37.54 -15.91 0.19
CA GLN A 701 -38.99 -15.88 0.23
C GLN A 701 -39.53 -16.47 1.54
N SER A 702 -38.94 -17.57 2.04
CA SER A 702 -39.32 -18.16 3.34
C SER A 702 -39.07 -17.23 4.54
N LEU A 703 -38.15 -16.26 4.39
CA LEU A 703 -37.85 -15.24 5.39
C LEU A 703 -38.60 -13.92 5.14
N GLY A 704 -39.43 -13.84 4.10
CA GLY A 704 -40.14 -12.61 3.73
C GLY A 704 -39.22 -11.50 3.20
N ILE A 705 -38.02 -11.83 2.72
CA ILE A 705 -37.04 -10.87 2.21
C ILE A 705 -37.18 -10.76 0.69
N GLN A 706 -37.36 -9.53 0.18
CA GLN A 706 -37.34 -9.25 -1.26
C GLN A 706 -35.95 -8.79 -1.72
N PRO A 707 -35.27 -9.56 -2.58
CA PRO A 707 -33.97 -9.18 -3.11
C PRO A 707 -34.09 -8.04 -4.14
N VAL A 708 -33.02 -7.24 -4.25
CA VAL A 708 -32.91 -6.13 -5.21
C VAL A 708 -31.61 -6.26 -5.97
N LEU A 709 -31.63 -6.05 -7.29
CA LEU A 709 -30.45 -6.14 -8.14
C LEU A 709 -29.56 -4.90 -8.01
N CYS A 710 -28.26 -5.08 -8.22
CA CYS A 710 -27.33 -3.98 -8.38
C CYS A 710 -27.44 -3.32 -9.76
N SER A 711 -27.08 -2.05 -9.84
CA SER A 711 -27.01 -1.31 -11.11
C SER A 711 -25.89 -1.86 -12.00
N ASP A 712 -25.95 -1.57 -13.30
CA ASP A 712 -24.90 -2.00 -14.25
C ASP A 712 -23.52 -1.44 -13.91
N ALA A 713 -23.47 -0.21 -13.39
CA ALA A 713 -22.24 0.43 -12.92
C ALA A 713 -21.59 -0.34 -11.76
N VAL A 714 -22.42 -0.80 -10.81
CA VAL A 714 -21.94 -1.65 -9.71
C VAL A 714 -21.48 -3.00 -10.25
N PHE A 715 -22.27 -3.62 -11.14
CA PHE A 715 -21.96 -4.92 -11.70
C PHE A 715 -20.60 -4.93 -12.42
N ILE A 716 -20.37 -4.01 -13.36
CA ILE A 716 -19.10 -3.98 -14.11
C ILE A 716 -17.91 -3.77 -13.19
N ARG A 717 -18.01 -2.87 -12.21
CA ARG A 717 -16.93 -2.66 -11.24
C ARG A 717 -16.65 -3.92 -10.42
N ARG A 718 -17.72 -4.51 -9.85
CA ARG A 718 -17.65 -5.67 -8.97
C ARG A 718 -17.06 -6.88 -9.69
N VAL A 719 -17.55 -7.19 -10.90
CA VAL A 719 -17.11 -8.36 -11.66
C VAL A 719 -15.67 -8.22 -12.14
N TYR A 720 -15.22 -7.01 -12.49
CA TYR A 720 -13.81 -6.73 -12.80
C TYR A 720 -12.91 -7.01 -11.59
N LEU A 721 -13.29 -6.48 -10.43
CA LEU A 721 -12.53 -6.69 -9.20
C LEU A 721 -12.50 -8.15 -8.76
N ASP A 722 -13.61 -8.88 -8.85
CA ASP A 722 -13.69 -10.29 -8.39
C ASP A 722 -13.08 -11.29 -9.39
N ILE A 723 -13.09 -10.99 -10.69
CA ILE A 723 -12.49 -11.87 -11.69
C ILE A 723 -11.01 -11.55 -11.86
N THR A 724 -10.65 -10.27 -11.99
CA THR A 724 -9.31 -9.84 -12.44
C THR A 724 -8.49 -9.10 -11.40
N GLY A 725 -9.08 -8.74 -10.25
CA GLY A 725 -8.39 -7.90 -9.25
C GLY A 725 -8.05 -6.50 -9.74
N LYS A 726 -8.69 -6.01 -10.82
CA LYS A 726 -8.42 -4.70 -11.42
C LYS A 726 -9.71 -3.89 -11.57
N LEU A 727 -9.56 -2.59 -11.74
CA LEU A 727 -10.66 -1.71 -12.14
C LEU A 727 -10.91 -1.81 -13.65
N PRO A 728 -12.16 -1.68 -14.12
CA PRO A 728 -12.45 -1.59 -15.54
C PRO A 728 -11.85 -0.31 -16.13
N PRO A 729 -11.28 -0.35 -17.35
CA PRO A 729 -10.95 0.85 -18.10
C PRO A 729 -12.19 1.73 -18.34
N ALA A 730 -12.04 3.05 -18.25
CA ALA A 730 -13.15 3.99 -18.41
C ALA A 730 -13.91 3.83 -19.74
N GLU A 731 -13.18 3.61 -20.84
CA GLU A 731 -13.77 3.40 -22.19
C GLU A 731 -14.71 2.18 -22.22
N GLU A 732 -14.35 1.14 -21.49
CA GLU A 732 -15.11 -0.09 -21.42
C GLU A 732 -16.32 0.04 -20.49
N VAL A 733 -16.19 0.82 -19.42
CA VAL A 733 -17.35 1.20 -18.59
C VAL A 733 -18.38 1.93 -19.46
N VAL A 734 -17.95 2.92 -20.25
CA VAL A 734 -18.86 3.66 -21.15
C VAL A 734 -19.52 2.72 -22.15
N ALA A 735 -18.76 1.83 -22.79
CA ALA A 735 -19.29 0.87 -23.75
C ALA A 735 -20.32 -0.07 -23.11
N PHE A 736 -20.03 -0.59 -21.91
CA PHE A 736 -20.92 -1.52 -21.20
C PHE A 736 -22.20 -0.85 -20.69
N LEU A 737 -22.10 0.38 -20.17
CA LEU A 737 -23.26 1.15 -19.72
C LEU A 737 -24.15 1.56 -20.90
N GLY A 738 -23.56 1.83 -22.07
CA GLY A 738 -24.29 2.13 -23.31
C GLY A 738 -24.85 0.91 -24.05
N ASP A 739 -24.40 -0.30 -23.70
CA ASP A 739 -24.88 -1.53 -24.32
C ASP A 739 -26.29 -1.90 -23.81
N SER A 740 -27.21 -2.12 -24.75
CA SER A 740 -28.60 -2.50 -24.50
C SER A 740 -28.84 -4.01 -24.64
N ASN A 741 -27.81 -4.79 -24.96
CA ASN A 741 -27.90 -6.24 -25.05
C ASN A 741 -28.28 -6.84 -23.68
N PRO A 742 -29.39 -7.60 -23.57
CA PRO A 742 -29.80 -8.21 -22.30
C PRO A 742 -28.76 -9.21 -21.76
N ASN A 743 -27.89 -9.74 -22.61
CA ASN A 743 -26.83 -10.69 -22.23
C ASN A 743 -25.46 -10.04 -21.99
N LYS A 744 -25.36 -8.70 -21.97
CA LYS A 744 -24.07 -8.00 -21.81
C LYS A 744 -23.30 -8.42 -20.55
N ARG A 745 -24.02 -8.69 -19.44
CA ARG A 745 -23.42 -9.15 -18.17
C ARG A 745 -22.73 -10.50 -18.32
N VAL A 746 -23.39 -11.45 -19.00
CA VAL A 746 -22.85 -12.79 -19.27
C VAL A 746 -21.66 -12.72 -20.23
N ALA A 747 -21.80 -11.98 -21.33
CA ALA A 747 -20.70 -11.77 -22.28
C ALA A 747 -19.47 -11.13 -21.62
N LEU A 748 -19.68 -10.19 -20.70
CA LEU A 748 -18.61 -9.58 -19.92
C LEU A 748 -17.89 -10.62 -19.04
N VAL A 749 -18.63 -11.43 -18.29
CA VAL A 749 -18.06 -12.50 -17.45
C VAL A 749 -17.24 -13.48 -18.27
N ASP A 750 -17.78 -13.96 -19.38
CA ASP A 750 -17.11 -14.94 -20.25
C ASP A 750 -15.78 -14.40 -20.76
N ARG A 751 -15.77 -13.16 -21.23
CA ARG A 751 -14.54 -12.51 -21.68
C ARG A 751 -13.53 -12.29 -20.56
N LEU A 752 -13.95 -11.93 -19.35
CA LEU A 752 -13.05 -11.69 -18.23
C LEU A 752 -12.38 -12.97 -17.72
N LEU A 753 -13.10 -14.09 -17.72
CA LEU A 753 -12.57 -15.39 -17.31
C LEU A 753 -11.47 -15.93 -18.25
N ASP A 754 -11.36 -15.38 -19.46
CA ASP A 754 -10.32 -15.72 -20.44
C ASP A 754 -9.11 -14.78 -20.40
N GLN A 755 -9.13 -13.72 -19.59
CA GLN A 755 -8.03 -12.76 -19.54
C GLN A 755 -6.88 -13.23 -18.66
N PRO A 756 -5.60 -12.92 -19.00
CA PRO A 756 -4.46 -13.20 -18.13
C PRO A 756 -4.59 -12.63 -16.70
N ALA A 757 -5.25 -11.48 -16.56
CA ALA A 757 -5.49 -10.86 -15.25
C ALA A 757 -6.37 -11.72 -14.32
N HIS A 758 -7.24 -12.57 -14.87
CA HIS A 758 -7.95 -13.58 -14.09
C HIS A 758 -6.99 -14.59 -13.48
N PHE A 759 -6.01 -15.05 -14.26
CA PHE A 759 -5.04 -16.04 -13.79
C PHE A 759 -4.13 -15.44 -12.72
N ASP A 760 -3.68 -14.19 -12.87
CA ASP A 760 -2.88 -13.47 -11.87
C ASP A 760 -3.62 -13.34 -10.53
N TYR A 761 -4.86 -12.86 -10.57
CA TYR A 761 -5.64 -12.63 -9.35
C TYR A 761 -6.00 -13.95 -8.64
N TRP A 762 -6.35 -14.99 -9.39
CA TRP A 762 -6.71 -16.27 -8.80
C TRP A 762 -5.48 -17.09 -8.39
N SER A 763 -4.32 -16.92 -9.03
CA SER A 763 -3.07 -17.52 -8.54
C SER A 763 -2.64 -16.89 -7.22
N MET A 764 -2.89 -15.59 -7.01
CA MET A 764 -2.69 -14.94 -5.71
C MET A 764 -3.57 -15.59 -4.61
N LYS A 765 -4.86 -15.83 -4.89
CA LYS A 765 -5.76 -16.50 -3.93
C LYS A 765 -5.28 -17.91 -3.58
N TRP A 766 -4.86 -18.67 -4.58
CA TRP A 766 -4.27 -19.98 -4.36
C TRP A 766 -2.93 -19.92 -3.62
N ALA A 767 -2.10 -18.92 -3.89
CA ALA A 767 -0.82 -18.75 -3.22
C ALA A 767 -0.96 -18.55 -1.71
N ASP A 768 -2.04 -17.91 -1.27
CA ASP A 768 -2.35 -17.75 0.16
C ASP A 768 -2.62 -19.11 0.82
N VAL A 769 -3.52 -19.93 0.24
CA VAL A 769 -3.87 -21.26 0.77
C VAL A 769 -2.71 -22.25 0.66
N LEU A 770 -1.91 -22.16 -0.41
CA LEU A 770 -0.79 -23.05 -0.68
C LEU A 770 0.52 -22.61 -0.01
N ARG A 771 0.50 -21.52 0.76
CA ARG A 771 1.65 -20.98 1.49
C ARG A 771 2.86 -20.72 0.60
N ILE A 772 2.68 -20.07 -0.55
CA ILE A 772 3.80 -19.80 -1.46
C ILE A 772 4.65 -18.65 -0.90
N LYS A 773 5.73 -18.99 -0.20
CA LYS A 773 6.63 -18.04 0.47
C LYS A 773 8.08 -18.54 0.52
N ALA A 774 9.04 -17.69 0.13
CA ALA A 774 10.46 -18.04 0.13
C ALA A 774 11.11 -18.04 1.53
N GLU A 775 10.70 -17.12 2.39
CA GLU A 775 11.28 -16.86 3.73
C GLU A 775 10.65 -17.72 4.85
N PHE A 776 11.22 -17.63 6.05
CA PHE A 776 10.62 -18.09 7.30
C PHE A 776 9.18 -17.56 7.47
N PRO A 777 8.24 -18.37 8.00
CA PRO A 777 8.42 -19.73 8.52
C PRO A 777 8.35 -20.84 7.47
N VAL A 778 7.92 -20.56 6.24
CA VAL A 778 7.63 -21.60 5.22
C VAL A 778 8.89 -22.15 4.55
N LYS A 779 9.85 -21.29 4.16
CA LYS A 779 11.17 -21.68 3.62
C LYS A 779 11.14 -22.51 2.33
N VAL A 780 10.27 -22.16 1.37
CA VAL A 780 10.29 -22.78 0.03
C VAL A 780 11.53 -22.37 -0.79
N TRP A 781 12.16 -21.25 -0.42
CA TRP A 781 13.22 -20.56 -1.17
C TRP A 781 12.76 -19.98 -2.51
N PRO A 782 13.42 -18.93 -3.03
CA PRO A 782 12.93 -18.16 -4.17
C PRO A 782 12.67 -18.99 -5.42
N ASN A 783 13.60 -19.88 -5.81
CA ASN A 783 13.44 -20.74 -6.99
C ASN A 783 12.26 -21.71 -6.83
N GLY A 784 12.07 -22.28 -5.63
CA GLY A 784 10.94 -23.16 -5.34
C GLY A 784 9.62 -22.39 -5.32
N ALA A 785 9.58 -21.21 -4.69
CA ALA A 785 8.38 -20.36 -4.64
C ALA A 785 7.96 -19.90 -6.05
N GLN A 786 8.92 -19.53 -6.90
CA GLN A 786 8.66 -19.19 -8.30
C GLN A 786 8.15 -20.39 -9.10
N ALA A 787 8.79 -21.56 -8.98
CA ALA A 787 8.34 -22.78 -9.66
C ALA A 787 6.93 -23.18 -9.21
N TYR A 788 6.64 -23.03 -7.91
CA TYR A 788 5.34 -23.36 -7.34
C TYR A 788 4.24 -22.40 -7.83
N HIS A 789 4.47 -21.08 -7.73
CA HIS A 789 3.53 -20.08 -8.24
C HIS A 789 3.28 -20.24 -9.73
N ARG A 790 4.34 -20.47 -10.52
CA ARG A 790 4.23 -20.69 -11.96
C ARG A 790 3.35 -21.89 -12.29
N TRP A 791 3.51 -23.01 -11.58
CA TRP A 791 2.67 -24.19 -11.79
C TRP A 791 1.18 -23.92 -11.45
N VAL A 792 0.91 -23.17 -10.38
CA VAL A 792 -0.46 -22.75 -10.02
C VAL A 792 -1.05 -21.87 -11.12
N TRP A 793 -0.31 -20.84 -11.55
CA TRP A 793 -0.73 -19.93 -12.60
C TRP A 793 -1.00 -20.67 -13.92
N GLU A 794 -0.10 -21.55 -14.35
CA GLU A 794 -0.26 -22.35 -15.58
C GLU A 794 -1.46 -23.32 -15.48
N SER A 795 -1.72 -23.87 -14.29
CA SER A 795 -2.88 -24.75 -14.07
C SER A 795 -4.20 -23.99 -14.23
N LEU A 796 -4.27 -22.75 -13.73
CA LEU A 796 -5.44 -21.88 -13.90
C LEU A 796 -5.60 -21.42 -15.35
N ALA A 797 -4.52 -21.01 -16.00
CA ALA A 797 -4.52 -20.56 -17.40
C ALA A 797 -5.00 -21.64 -18.37
N ARG A 798 -4.63 -22.91 -18.12
CA ARG A 798 -5.05 -24.07 -18.91
C ARG A 798 -6.41 -24.65 -18.50
N ASN A 799 -7.08 -24.04 -17.53
CA ASN A 799 -8.30 -24.56 -16.91
C ASN A 799 -8.18 -26.03 -16.50
N LYS A 800 -7.08 -26.38 -15.80
CA LYS A 800 -6.84 -27.76 -15.35
C LYS A 800 -8.01 -28.24 -14.48
N PRO A 801 -8.58 -29.44 -14.76
CA PRO A 801 -9.58 -30.06 -13.90
C PRO A 801 -9.10 -30.12 -12.44
N TYR A 802 -9.98 -29.79 -11.50
CA TYR A 802 -9.58 -29.66 -10.09
C TYR A 802 -9.12 -30.97 -9.45
N ASP A 803 -9.71 -32.11 -9.85
CA ASP A 803 -9.25 -33.44 -9.48
C ASP A 803 -7.80 -33.70 -9.92
N GLN A 804 -7.44 -33.33 -11.15
CA GLN A 804 -6.07 -33.43 -11.65
C GLN A 804 -5.13 -32.48 -10.92
N PHE A 805 -5.57 -31.24 -10.65
CA PHE A 805 -4.80 -30.28 -9.85
C PHE A 805 -4.47 -30.85 -8.47
N ALA A 806 -5.46 -31.40 -7.76
CA ALA A 806 -5.28 -31.99 -6.44
C ALA A 806 -4.44 -33.27 -6.47
N ARG A 807 -4.68 -34.15 -7.47
CA ARG A 807 -3.90 -35.38 -7.64
C ARG A 807 -2.43 -35.07 -7.90
N GLU A 808 -2.12 -34.16 -8.84
CA GLU A 808 -0.74 -33.72 -9.09
C GLU A 808 -0.10 -33.11 -7.83
N LEU A 809 -0.84 -32.27 -7.09
CA LEU A 809 -0.35 -31.66 -5.85
C LEU A 809 0.07 -32.72 -4.81
N LEU A 810 -0.69 -33.80 -4.70
CA LEU A 810 -0.45 -34.89 -3.75
C LEU A 810 0.62 -35.88 -4.24
N THR A 811 0.59 -36.31 -5.50
CA THR A 811 1.36 -37.47 -5.95
C THR A 811 2.68 -37.10 -6.62
N SER A 812 2.93 -35.82 -6.92
CA SER A 812 4.16 -35.40 -7.58
C SER A 812 5.42 -35.80 -6.80
N SER A 813 6.47 -36.14 -7.55
CA SER A 813 7.81 -36.43 -7.04
C SER A 813 8.85 -35.77 -7.95
N GLY A 814 9.94 -35.28 -7.39
CA GLY A 814 10.99 -34.58 -8.13
C GLY A 814 11.59 -33.41 -7.36
N SER A 815 12.46 -32.67 -8.05
CA SER A 815 13.09 -31.47 -7.52
C SER A 815 12.07 -30.36 -7.27
N ASN A 816 12.16 -29.73 -6.10
CA ASN A 816 11.38 -28.55 -5.75
C ASN A 816 11.65 -27.32 -6.64
N PHE A 817 12.75 -27.28 -7.39
CA PHE A 817 13.04 -26.21 -8.35
C PHE A 817 12.55 -26.50 -9.77
N ARG A 818 12.18 -27.75 -10.07
CA ARG A 818 11.79 -28.17 -11.42
C ARG A 818 10.34 -28.64 -11.50
N VAL A 819 9.80 -29.20 -10.42
CA VAL A 819 8.43 -29.71 -10.34
C VAL A 819 7.64 -28.85 -9.35
N GLY A 820 6.88 -27.87 -9.85
CA GLY A 820 6.21 -26.86 -9.01
C GLY A 820 5.34 -27.45 -7.89
N ALA A 821 4.52 -28.46 -8.21
CA ALA A 821 3.60 -29.11 -7.29
C ALA A 821 4.27 -29.74 -6.04
N VAL A 822 5.51 -30.24 -6.14
CA VAL A 822 6.19 -30.85 -4.97
C VAL A 822 6.46 -29.85 -3.84
N ASN A 823 6.41 -28.55 -4.15
CA ASN A 823 6.59 -27.51 -3.15
C ASN A 823 5.44 -27.47 -2.13
N PHE A 824 4.31 -28.14 -2.37
CA PHE A 824 3.28 -28.34 -1.34
C PHE A 824 3.88 -28.96 -0.08
N TYR A 825 4.66 -30.03 -0.23
CA TYR A 825 5.35 -30.72 0.88
C TYR A 825 6.52 -29.92 1.46
N ARG A 826 7.16 -29.08 0.64
CA ARG A 826 8.20 -28.15 1.10
C ARG A 826 7.64 -27.02 1.95
N ALA A 827 6.42 -26.59 1.64
CA ALA A 827 5.71 -25.50 2.31
C ALA A 827 5.03 -25.94 3.62
N VAL A 828 5.01 -27.24 3.93
CA VAL A 828 4.58 -27.75 5.24
C VAL A 828 5.76 -27.63 6.23
N GLN A 829 5.53 -26.90 7.33
CA GLN A 829 6.55 -26.69 8.36
C GLN A 829 6.81 -27.96 9.18
N ASP A 830 5.74 -28.61 9.64
CA ASP A 830 5.81 -29.92 10.28
C ASP A 830 5.76 -31.04 9.23
N ARG A 831 6.94 -31.55 8.87
CA ARG A 831 7.08 -32.65 7.90
C ARG A 831 6.75 -34.03 8.49
N SER A 832 6.25 -34.11 9.71
CA SER A 832 5.69 -35.35 10.22
C SER A 832 4.50 -35.79 9.35
N PRO A 833 4.20 -37.11 9.27
CA PRO A 833 3.02 -37.57 8.55
C PRO A 833 1.72 -36.92 9.04
N MET A 834 1.64 -36.60 10.33
CA MET A 834 0.53 -35.88 10.95
C MET A 834 0.46 -34.42 10.46
N GLY A 835 1.57 -33.70 10.46
CA GLY A 835 1.62 -32.31 9.99
C GLY A 835 1.25 -32.17 8.51
N ILE A 836 1.68 -33.12 7.68
CA ILE A 836 1.29 -33.20 6.26
C ILE A 836 -0.20 -33.51 6.14
N ALA A 837 -0.72 -34.48 6.90
CA ALA A 837 -2.14 -34.81 6.94
C ALA A 837 -3.01 -33.58 7.31
N SER A 838 -2.61 -32.81 8.34
CA SER A 838 -3.28 -31.57 8.72
C SER A 838 -3.30 -30.56 7.57
N ALA A 839 -2.17 -30.36 6.90
CA ALA A 839 -2.08 -29.43 5.77
C ALA A 839 -2.97 -29.87 4.58
N VAL A 840 -2.99 -31.17 4.26
CA VAL A 840 -3.83 -31.74 3.19
C VAL A 840 -5.31 -31.57 3.52
N ALA A 841 -5.71 -31.89 4.76
CA ALA A 841 -7.09 -31.76 5.18
C ALA A 841 -7.57 -30.29 5.16
N LEU A 842 -6.74 -29.36 5.63
CA LEU A 842 -7.06 -27.93 5.56
C LEU A 842 -7.22 -27.45 4.10
N THR A 843 -6.24 -27.79 3.24
CA THR A 843 -6.21 -27.31 1.85
C THR A 843 -7.27 -27.95 0.97
N LEU A 844 -7.44 -29.28 0.99
CA LEU A 844 -8.27 -30.01 0.03
C LEU A 844 -9.60 -30.53 0.60
N MET A 845 -9.73 -30.65 1.91
CA MET A 845 -10.97 -31.08 2.57
C MET A 845 -11.69 -29.93 3.30
N GLY A 846 -11.03 -28.78 3.46
CA GLY A 846 -11.58 -27.60 4.11
C GLY A 846 -11.89 -27.85 5.59
N THR A 847 -11.10 -28.67 6.28
CA THR A 847 -11.37 -29.09 7.67
C THR A 847 -10.12 -28.99 8.54
N ARG A 848 -10.33 -28.68 9.82
CA ARG A 848 -9.30 -28.53 10.86
C ARG A 848 -9.27 -29.79 11.70
N ILE A 849 -8.38 -30.73 11.34
CA ILE A 849 -8.41 -32.08 11.90
C ILE A 849 -8.02 -32.13 13.38
N GLU A 850 -7.49 -31.05 13.96
CA GLU A 850 -7.11 -30.96 15.38
C GLU A 850 -8.29 -31.27 16.31
N GLN A 851 -9.53 -31.01 15.85
CA GLN A 851 -10.76 -31.29 16.58
C GLN A 851 -11.26 -32.74 16.39
N TRP A 852 -10.64 -33.52 15.49
CA TRP A 852 -11.03 -34.91 15.23
C TRP A 852 -10.48 -35.86 16.31
N PRO A 853 -11.17 -37.01 16.51
CA PRO A 853 -10.67 -38.09 17.36
C PRO A 853 -9.22 -38.48 17.00
N PRO A 854 -8.33 -38.70 17.99
CA PRO A 854 -6.93 -39.05 17.76
C PRO A 854 -6.75 -40.22 16.78
N GLU A 855 -7.59 -41.25 16.91
CA GLU A 855 -7.51 -42.46 16.09
C GLU A 855 -7.76 -42.15 14.61
N ARG A 856 -8.74 -41.28 14.31
CA ARG A 856 -9.04 -40.87 12.93
C ARG A 856 -7.88 -40.09 12.32
N ARG A 857 -7.23 -39.22 13.10
CA ARG A 857 -6.07 -38.43 12.64
C ARG A 857 -4.86 -39.32 12.36
N GLU A 858 -4.58 -40.27 13.25
CA GLU A 858 -3.46 -41.21 13.09
C GLU A 858 -3.63 -42.05 11.83
N GLN A 859 -4.86 -42.51 11.55
CA GLN A 859 -5.18 -43.28 10.33
C GLN A 859 -5.02 -42.45 9.05
N LEU A 860 -5.37 -41.16 9.07
CA LEU A 860 -5.11 -40.26 7.94
C LEU A 860 -3.59 -40.06 7.72
N ALA A 861 -2.81 -39.96 8.80
CA ALA A 861 -1.37 -39.75 8.73
C ALA A 861 -0.63 -40.93 8.06
N VAL A 862 -1.20 -42.14 8.07
CA VAL A 862 -0.63 -43.33 7.43
C VAL A 862 -0.36 -43.11 5.94
N PHE A 863 -1.23 -42.39 5.24
CA PHE A 863 -1.11 -42.12 3.80
C PHE A 863 0.06 -41.18 3.44
N PHE A 864 0.66 -40.51 4.43
CA PHE A 864 1.80 -39.60 4.24
C PHE A 864 3.07 -40.10 4.94
N SER A 865 3.08 -41.37 5.36
CA SER A 865 4.17 -41.97 6.15
C SER A 865 5.42 -42.36 5.35
N GLN A 866 5.33 -42.38 4.02
CA GLN A 866 6.39 -42.81 3.09
C GLN A 866 6.88 -41.66 2.19
N ILE A 867 6.93 -40.43 2.69
CA ILE A 867 7.46 -39.27 1.95
C ILE A 867 8.94 -39.09 2.32
N GLY A 868 9.81 -39.17 1.32
CA GLY A 868 11.24 -38.95 1.44
C GLY A 868 11.67 -37.58 0.92
N TYR A 869 12.75 -37.04 1.51
CA TYR A 869 13.40 -35.81 1.08
C TYR A 869 14.89 -36.08 0.88
N LYS A 870 15.43 -35.69 -0.27
CA LYS A 870 16.85 -35.86 -0.61
C LYS A 870 17.43 -34.53 -1.08
N PRO A 871 18.49 -33.99 -0.45
CA PRO A 871 19.17 -32.80 -0.95
C PRO A 871 19.90 -33.10 -2.27
N THR A 872 20.16 -32.08 -3.06
CA THR A 872 21.04 -32.19 -4.24
C THR A 872 22.31 -31.36 -4.04
N SER A 873 23.20 -31.37 -5.03
CA SER A 873 24.36 -30.48 -5.06
C SER A 873 23.99 -29.01 -5.30
N GLU A 874 22.80 -28.73 -5.85
CA GLU A 874 22.29 -27.38 -6.02
C GLU A 874 21.80 -26.86 -4.66
N TRP A 875 22.33 -25.73 -4.21
CA TRP A 875 22.03 -25.19 -2.89
C TRP A 875 20.52 -24.96 -2.72
N LYS A 876 19.95 -25.51 -1.64
CA LYS A 876 18.51 -25.47 -1.27
C LYS A 876 17.55 -26.21 -2.22
N GLU A 877 18.07 -26.91 -3.22
CA GLU A 877 17.28 -27.87 -3.98
C GLU A 877 17.13 -29.17 -3.18
N GLU A 878 15.91 -29.68 -3.10
CA GLU A 878 15.56 -30.95 -2.49
C GLU A 878 14.59 -31.71 -3.40
N ILE A 879 14.84 -33.00 -3.58
CA ILE A 879 13.98 -33.94 -4.27
C ILE A 879 13.00 -34.51 -3.23
N VAL A 880 11.70 -34.33 -3.49
CA VAL A 880 10.62 -35.01 -2.76
C VAL A 880 10.27 -36.27 -3.54
N PHE A 881 10.22 -37.43 -2.89
CA PHE A 881 9.95 -38.70 -3.55
C PHE A 881 9.22 -39.67 -2.63
N TRP A 882 8.65 -40.73 -3.21
CA TRP A 882 8.07 -41.84 -2.46
C TRP A 882 9.19 -42.74 -1.92
N ASP A 883 9.24 -42.91 -0.59
CA ASP A 883 10.29 -43.66 0.13
C ASP A 883 9.68 -44.86 0.87
N PRO A 884 9.31 -45.94 0.16
CA PRO A 884 8.70 -47.11 0.78
C PRO A 884 9.65 -47.88 1.72
N LEU A 885 10.95 -47.66 1.57
CA LEU A 885 12.01 -48.31 2.36
C LEU A 885 12.46 -47.48 3.57
N LYS A 886 11.91 -46.29 3.78
CA LYS A 886 12.35 -45.31 4.80
C LYS A 886 13.87 -45.06 4.73
N SER A 887 14.41 -45.06 3.51
CA SER A 887 15.83 -44.92 3.21
C SER A 887 16.42 -43.58 3.65
N ALA A 888 15.59 -42.53 3.80
CA ALA A 888 16.00 -41.23 4.32
C ALA A 888 16.43 -41.25 5.81
N GLY A 889 16.11 -42.33 6.55
CA GLY A 889 16.53 -42.52 7.94
C GLY A 889 17.89 -43.20 8.12
N ILE A 890 18.56 -43.60 7.03
CA ILE A 890 19.83 -44.36 7.07
C ILE A 890 21.03 -43.41 6.99
N PRO A 891 21.94 -43.39 7.99
CA PRO A 891 23.18 -42.61 7.94
C PRO A 891 24.02 -43.02 6.70
N GLY A 892 24.39 -42.04 5.86
CA GLY A 892 25.20 -42.25 4.66
C GLY A 892 24.45 -42.23 3.32
N ASN A 893 23.10 -42.26 3.32
CA ASN A 893 22.27 -42.10 2.11
C ASN A 893 21.88 -40.64 1.79
N VAL A 894 22.49 -39.68 2.48
CA VAL A 894 22.36 -38.24 2.21
C VAL A 894 23.32 -37.90 1.07
N ALA A 895 22.83 -37.30 -0.02
CA ALA A 895 23.71 -36.87 -1.12
C ALA A 895 24.78 -35.89 -0.59
N PRO A 896 26.04 -35.97 -1.08
CA PRO A 896 27.12 -35.15 -0.55
C PRO A 896 26.88 -33.67 -0.87
N GLY A 897 26.81 -32.85 0.17
CA GLY A 897 26.81 -31.39 0.12
C GLY A 897 27.51 -30.88 1.37
N VAL A 898 28.52 -30.02 1.16
CA VAL A 898 29.58 -29.58 2.08
C VAL A 898 29.10 -29.49 3.55
N ASP A 899 29.73 -30.30 4.41
CA ASP A 899 29.68 -30.37 5.89
C ASP A 899 29.08 -31.64 6.53
N SER A 900 28.22 -32.43 5.87
CA SER A 900 27.65 -33.64 6.51
C SER A 900 28.55 -34.89 6.45
N VAL A 901 29.51 -34.92 5.53
CA VAL A 901 30.49 -36.03 5.40
C VAL A 901 31.69 -35.82 6.32
N ALA A 902 32.04 -34.57 6.66
CA ALA A 902 33.16 -34.27 7.56
C ALA A 902 32.80 -34.51 9.04
N GLY A 903 31.57 -34.20 9.46
CA GLY A 903 31.14 -34.37 10.86
C GLY A 903 30.85 -35.81 11.28
N SER A 904 30.38 -36.66 10.36
CA SER A 904 30.03 -38.05 10.68
C SER A 904 31.24 -39.00 10.68
N VAL A 905 32.31 -38.67 9.95
CA VAL A 905 33.53 -39.47 9.87
C VAL A 905 34.58 -39.06 10.92
N ALA A 906 34.50 -37.83 11.47
CA ALA A 906 35.49 -37.32 12.43
C ALA A 906 35.19 -37.64 13.91
N VAL A 907 33.98 -38.05 14.29
CA VAL A 907 33.59 -38.22 15.71
C VAL A 907 33.72 -39.66 16.21
N SER A 908 33.86 -40.65 15.33
CA SER A 908 34.07 -42.02 15.77
C SER A 908 34.83 -42.81 14.72
N ASN A 909 36.10 -43.09 14.99
CA ASN A 909 36.91 -44.08 14.26
C ASN A 909 36.41 -45.54 14.51
N GLN A 910 35.12 -45.73 14.74
CA GLN A 910 34.49 -47.04 14.85
C GLN A 910 33.60 -47.25 13.63
N ILE A 911 33.94 -48.28 12.85
CA ILE A 911 32.99 -48.91 11.93
C ILE A 911 31.80 -49.35 12.80
N PRO A 912 30.55 -48.93 12.50
CA PRO A 912 29.38 -49.42 13.21
C PRO A 912 29.40 -50.95 13.21
N GLN A 913 29.54 -51.57 14.38
CA GLN A 913 29.63 -53.04 14.48
C GLN A 913 28.32 -53.74 14.10
N ASN A 914 27.23 -52.98 13.99
CA ASN A 914 25.99 -53.43 13.38
C ASN A 914 25.90 -52.88 11.96
N LEU A 915 26.06 -53.76 10.97
CA LEU A 915 25.54 -53.51 9.64
C LEU A 915 24.05 -53.11 9.80
N PRO A 916 23.56 -52.06 9.09
CA PRO A 916 22.13 -51.82 9.05
C PRO A 916 21.42 -53.13 8.68
N GLU A 917 20.36 -53.50 9.40
CA GLU A 917 19.54 -54.64 8.99
C GLU A 917 19.21 -54.47 7.50
N PRO A 918 19.29 -55.54 6.68
CA PRO A 918 18.93 -55.44 5.28
C PRO A 918 17.53 -54.82 5.18
N LEU A 919 17.39 -53.82 4.30
CA LEU A 919 16.13 -53.15 4.01
C LEU A 919 15.07 -54.25 3.79
N ARG A 920 14.15 -54.40 4.75
CA ARG A 920 13.06 -55.36 4.61
C ARG A 920 12.15 -54.85 3.51
N GLU A 921 11.72 -55.76 2.64
CA GLU A 921 10.66 -55.44 1.68
C GLU A 921 9.45 -54.93 2.48
N PRO A 922 8.88 -53.77 2.10
CA PRO A 922 7.75 -53.21 2.82
C PRO A 922 6.60 -54.20 2.75
N GLY A 923 5.93 -54.43 3.88
CA GLY A 923 4.68 -55.19 3.92
C GLY A 923 3.49 -54.34 3.51
N PRO A 924 2.32 -54.95 3.24
CA PRO A 924 1.08 -54.20 3.05
C PRO A 924 0.76 -53.35 4.30
N ILE A 925 0.24 -52.14 4.09
CA ILE A 925 -0.13 -51.22 5.18
C ILE A 925 -1.65 -51.19 5.31
N GLU A 926 -2.16 -51.53 6.49
CA GLU A 926 -3.57 -51.30 6.82
C GLU A 926 -3.80 -49.82 7.13
N ALA A 927 -4.80 -49.23 6.50
CA ALA A 927 -5.17 -47.83 6.73
C ALA A 927 -6.70 -47.67 6.71
N VAL A 928 -7.18 -46.62 7.35
CA VAL A 928 -8.60 -46.24 7.35
C VAL A 928 -8.73 -44.83 6.82
N PHE A 929 -9.56 -44.65 5.79
CA PHE A 929 -9.87 -43.33 5.28
C PHE A 929 -10.66 -42.51 6.32
N PRO A 930 -10.65 -41.16 6.23
CA PRO A 930 -11.41 -40.30 7.13
C PRO A 930 -12.92 -40.61 7.24
N ASP A 931 -13.53 -41.17 6.19
CA ASP A 931 -14.94 -41.61 6.18
C ASP A 931 -15.19 -42.95 6.92
N GLY A 932 -14.14 -43.61 7.42
CA GLY A 932 -14.21 -44.90 8.11
C GLY A 932 -14.00 -46.11 7.21
N THR A 933 -13.85 -45.92 5.89
CA THR A 933 -13.61 -47.01 4.94
C THR A 933 -12.22 -47.61 5.15
N ARG A 934 -12.15 -48.93 5.38
CA ARG A 934 -10.88 -49.65 5.53
C ARG A 934 -10.25 -49.94 4.18
N THR A 935 -8.93 -49.85 4.10
CA THR A 935 -8.16 -50.18 2.90
C THR A 935 -6.84 -50.85 3.27
N VAL A 936 -6.29 -51.63 2.33
CA VAL A 936 -4.94 -52.17 2.41
C VAL A 936 -4.13 -51.53 1.28
N ILE A 937 -3.04 -50.87 1.64
CA ILE A 937 -2.12 -50.23 0.71
C ILE A 937 -1.07 -51.28 0.30
N PRO A 938 -0.99 -51.66 -0.99
CA PRO A 938 0.01 -52.60 -1.47
C PRO A 938 1.44 -52.05 -1.28
N PRO A 939 2.44 -52.92 -1.06
CA PRO A 939 3.82 -52.49 -0.82
C PRO A 939 4.49 -51.85 -2.04
N ASP A 940 3.97 -52.10 -3.24
CA ASP A 940 4.43 -51.59 -4.53
C ASP A 940 3.65 -50.33 -4.99
N ARG A 941 2.82 -49.74 -4.12
CA ARG A 941 2.03 -48.54 -4.44
C ARG A 941 2.27 -47.41 -3.45
N ASP A 942 2.38 -46.19 -3.98
CA ASP A 942 2.52 -44.99 -3.17
C ASP A 942 1.23 -44.75 -2.34
N PRO A 943 1.31 -44.69 -0.99
CA PRO A 943 0.18 -44.37 -0.14
C PRO A 943 -0.53 -43.05 -0.51
N ARG A 944 0.20 -42.07 -1.06
CA ARG A 944 -0.35 -40.79 -1.53
C ARG A 944 -1.27 -40.97 -2.73
N GLU A 945 -0.96 -41.89 -3.64
CA GLU A 945 -1.83 -42.20 -4.79
C GLU A 945 -3.12 -42.86 -4.32
N VAL A 946 -3.03 -43.80 -3.37
CA VAL A 946 -4.22 -44.44 -2.78
C VAL A 946 -5.13 -43.41 -2.12
N PHE A 947 -4.55 -42.45 -1.40
CA PHE A 947 -5.31 -41.36 -0.80
C PHE A 947 -5.89 -40.40 -1.83
N ALA A 948 -5.11 -39.98 -2.83
CA ALA A 948 -5.59 -39.08 -3.88
C ALA A 948 -6.76 -39.71 -4.66
N ASP A 949 -6.67 -40.99 -5.02
CA ASP A 949 -7.70 -41.72 -5.74
C ASP A 949 -8.98 -41.96 -4.90
N TRP A 950 -8.89 -41.85 -3.57
CA TRP A 950 -10.06 -41.80 -2.67
C TRP A 950 -10.63 -40.38 -2.53
N LEU A 951 -9.75 -39.39 -2.38
CA LEU A 951 -10.13 -38.00 -2.16
C LEU A 951 -10.90 -37.42 -3.34
N ILE A 952 -10.46 -37.71 -4.57
CA ILE A 952 -11.04 -37.14 -5.79
C ILE A 952 -12.28 -37.89 -6.29
N ARG A 953 -12.82 -38.84 -5.51
CA ARG A 953 -14.03 -39.55 -5.90
C ARG A 953 -15.24 -38.60 -5.91
N PRO A 954 -16.16 -38.73 -6.87
CA PRO A 954 -17.42 -37.98 -6.88
C PRO A 954 -18.20 -38.06 -5.56
N GLU A 955 -18.14 -39.20 -4.87
CA GLU A 955 -18.88 -39.47 -3.64
C GLU A 955 -18.17 -38.95 -2.37
N ASN A 956 -16.96 -38.38 -2.49
CA ASN A 956 -16.21 -37.91 -1.33
C ASN A 956 -16.94 -36.72 -0.66
N PRO A 957 -17.23 -36.77 0.66
CA PRO A 957 -18.08 -35.77 1.29
C PRO A 957 -17.38 -34.42 1.56
N TRP A 958 -16.05 -34.34 1.38
CA TRP A 958 -15.29 -33.12 1.62
C TRP A 958 -14.80 -32.45 0.34
N PHE A 959 -14.18 -33.19 -0.57
CA PHE A 959 -13.36 -32.62 -1.64
C PHE A 959 -14.10 -31.59 -2.52
N ALA A 960 -15.22 -31.99 -3.14
CA ALA A 960 -16.00 -31.08 -3.99
C ALA A 960 -16.60 -29.93 -3.16
N ARG A 961 -17.19 -30.25 -2.00
CA ARG A 961 -17.82 -29.26 -1.10
C ARG A 961 -16.83 -28.19 -0.62
N ALA A 962 -15.60 -28.59 -0.29
CA ALA A 962 -14.55 -27.69 0.21
C ALA A 962 -14.19 -26.64 -0.83
N ILE A 963 -13.93 -27.05 -2.08
CA ILE A 963 -13.49 -26.10 -3.10
C ILE A 963 -14.62 -25.21 -3.61
N VAL A 964 -15.85 -25.72 -3.72
CA VAL A 964 -16.98 -24.87 -4.13
C VAL A 964 -17.35 -23.89 -3.03
N ASN A 965 -17.28 -24.29 -1.76
CA ASN A 965 -17.50 -23.39 -0.62
C ASN A 965 -16.43 -22.30 -0.56
N ARG A 966 -15.16 -22.65 -0.78
CA ARG A 966 -14.05 -21.68 -0.85
C ARG A 966 -14.16 -20.74 -2.04
N THR A 967 -14.48 -21.26 -3.23
CA THR A 967 -14.70 -20.45 -4.43
C THR A 967 -15.87 -19.49 -4.23
N TRP A 968 -16.97 -19.98 -3.64
CA TRP A 968 -18.10 -19.15 -3.24
C TRP A 968 -17.68 -18.08 -2.24
N ALA A 969 -16.91 -18.41 -1.21
CA ALA A 969 -16.44 -17.44 -0.21
C ALA A 969 -15.55 -16.35 -0.83
N TRP A 970 -14.67 -16.69 -1.77
CA TRP A 970 -13.84 -15.70 -2.46
C TRP A 970 -14.67 -14.71 -3.30
N ILE A 971 -15.78 -15.16 -3.88
CA ILE A 971 -16.66 -14.34 -4.73
C ILE A 971 -17.72 -13.60 -3.92
N MET A 972 -18.32 -14.25 -2.94
CA MET A 972 -19.44 -13.72 -2.15
C MET A 972 -19.00 -13.14 -0.82
N GLY A 973 -17.71 -13.23 -0.45
CA GLY A 973 -17.15 -12.68 0.80
C GLY A 973 -17.48 -13.47 2.06
N ARG A 974 -18.38 -14.46 1.95
CA ARG A 974 -18.76 -15.40 3.00
C ARG A 974 -19.00 -16.76 2.36
N GLY A 975 -18.46 -17.83 2.95
CA GLY A 975 -18.77 -19.20 2.53
C GLY A 975 -20.22 -19.57 2.84
N ILE A 976 -20.76 -20.61 2.19
CA ILE A 976 -22.03 -21.23 2.56
C ILE A 976 -21.87 -21.87 3.94
N ILE A 977 -20.76 -22.57 4.15
CA ILE A 977 -20.18 -22.86 5.47
C ILE A 977 -19.17 -21.75 5.77
N HIS A 978 -19.32 -21.09 6.92
CA HIS A 978 -18.43 -20.01 7.34
C HIS A 978 -17.84 -20.37 8.71
N GLU A 979 -16.52 -20.37 8.90
CA GLU A 979 -15.41 -20.05 7.96
C GLU A 979 -15.25 -21.09 6.83
N PRO A 980 -14.71 -20.72 5.65
CA PRO A 980 -14.72 -21.60 4.47
C PRO A 980 -13.78 -22.81 4.55
N ASP A 981 -12.84 -22.81 5.49
CA ASP A 981 -11.88 -23.87 5.77
C ASP A 981 -12.15 -24.57 7.12
N ASP A 982 -13.39 -24.49 7.61
CA ASP A 982 -13.84 -25.03 8.89
C ASP A 982 -15.11 -25.90 8.74
N ILE A 983 -15.05 -26.88 7.84
CA ILE A 983 -16.11 -27.86 7.57
C ILE A 983 -16.09 -28.93 8.68
N ARG A 984 -17.16 -28.93 9.48
CA ARG A 984 -17.44 -29.88 10.57
C ARG A 984 -18.93 -30.07 10.78
N GLU A 985 -19.32 -31.13 11.48
CA GLU A 985 -20.74 -31.51 11.66
C GLU A 985 -21.56 -30.45 12.42
N ASP A 986 -20.94 -29.76 13.39
CA ASP A 986 -21.53 -28.69 14.19
C ASP A 986 -21.44 -27.30 13.53
N ASN A 987 -20.87 -27.20 12.32
CA ASN A 987 -20.86 -25.99 11.50
C ASN A 987 -21.58 -26.25 10.15
N PRO A 988 -22.92 -26.43 10.17
CA PRO A 988 -23.66 -26.81 8.97
C PRO A 988 -23.71 -25.67 7.92
N PRO A 989 -23.88 -26.00 6.64
CA PRO A 989 -24.09 -25.01 5.59
C PRO A 989 -25.35 -24.19 5.84
N SER A 990 -25.29 -22.88 5.58
CA SER A 990 -26.46 -21.99 5.74
C SER A 990 -27.59 -22.30 4.75
N ILE A 991 -27.23 -22.80 3.57
CA ILE A 991 -28.14 -23.30 2.54
C ILE A 991 -27.57 -24.65 2.03
N PRO A 992 -27.94 -25.78 2.67
CA PRO A 992 -27.41 -27.10 2.31
C PRO A 992 -27.62 -27.46 0.84
N GLU A 993 -28.82 -27.17 0.30
CA GLU A 993 -29.20 -27.50 -1.08
C GLU A 993 -28.31 -26.77 -2.10
N LEU A 994 -27.86 -25.56 -1.77
CA LEU A 994 -26.97 -24.78 -2.63
C LEU A 994 -25.57 -25.38 -2.67
N LEU A 995 -25.03 -25.77 -1.51
CA LEU A 995 -23.71 -26.41 -1.44
C LEU A 995 -23.70 -27.74 -2.20
N ASP A 996 -24.76 -28.53 -2.03
CA ASP A 996 -24.91 -29.83 -2.72
C ASP A 996 -25.07 -29.67 -4.22
N TYR A 997 -25.85 -28.69 -4.66
CA TYR A 997 -25.98 -28.35 -6.07
C TYR A 997 -24.62 -27.98 -6.68
N LEU A 998 -23.89 -27.04 -6.08
CA LEU A 998 -22.59 -26.60 -6.61
C LEU A 998 -21.55 -27.73 -6.63
N ALA A 999 -21.52 -28.57 -5.59
CA ALA A 999 -20.62 -29.71 -5.53
C ALA A 999 -20.95 -30.74 -6.63
N SER A 1000 -22.23 -31.05 -6.83
CA SER A 1000 -22.71 -31.96 -7.88
C SER A 1000 -22.41 -31.41 -9.28
N GLU A 1001 -22.59 -30.10 -9.47
CA GLU A 1001 -22.33 -29.42 -10.73
C GLU A 1001 -20.83 -29.42 -11.07
N LEU A 1002 -19.95 -29.27 -10.07
CA LEU A 1002 -18.50 -29.35 -10.27
C LEU A 1002 -18.09 -30.74 -10.75
N VAL A 1003 -18.66 -31.79 -10.16
CA VAL A 1003 -18.40 -33.18 -10.59
C VAL A 1003 -18.96 -33.39 -12.01
N ALA A 1004 -20.19 -32.95 -12.27
CA ALA A 1004 -20.85 -33.11 -13.56
C ALA A 1004 -20.13 -32.38 -14.70
N SER A 1005 -19.49 -31.24 -14.42
CA SER A 1005 -18.69 -30.49 -15.40
C SER A 1005 -17.30 -31.07 -15.65
N GLY A 1006 -16.94 -32.19 -15.00
CA GLY A 1006 -15.59 -32.76 -15.08
C GLY A 1006 -14.55 -31.96 -14.30
N TRP A 1007 -14.93 -31.47 -13.12
CA TRP A 1007 -14.10 -30.69 -12.19
C TRP A 1007 -13.67 -29.32 -12.71
N ASP A 1008 -14.49 -28.71 -13.58
CA ASP A 1008 -14.22 -27.39 -14.16
C ASP A 1008 -14.59 -26.26 -13.17
N LEU A 1009 -13.56 -25.69 -12.52
CA LEU A 1009 -13.75 -24.53 -11.62
C LEU A 1009 -14.09 -23.24 -12.37
N ARG A 1010 -13.72 -23.09 -13.64
CA ARG A 1010 -14.12 -21.93 -14.45
C ARG A 1010 -15.62 -21.97 -14.72
N HIS A 1011 -16.18 -23.15 -14.97
CA HIS A 1011 -17.63 -23.36 -15.06
C HIS A 1011 -18.35 -22.94 -13.78
N ILE A 1012 -17.87 -23.36 -12.60
CA ILE A 1012 -18.46 -22.96 -11.31
C ILE A 1012 -18.37 -21.44 -11.10
N LYS A 1013 -17.22 -20.81 -11.39
CA LYS A 1013 -17.08 -19.34 -11.32
C LYS A 1013 -18.10 -18.66 -12.22
N ARG A 1014 -18.22 -19.11 -13.47
CA ARG A 1014 -19.17 -18.58 -14.45
C ARG A 1014 -20.60 -18.67 -13.94
N LEU A 1015 -21.02 -19.81 -13.38
CA LEU A 1015 -22.36 -19.99 -12.80
C LEU A 1015 -22.63 -19.01 -11.66
N ILE A 1016 -21.66 -18.80 -10.77
CA ILE A 1016 -21.81 -17.85 -9.66
C ILE A 1016 -21.88 -16.40 -10.19
N PHE A 1017 -20.94 -15.98 -11.04
CA PHE A 1017 -20.87 -14.60 -11.56
C PHE A 1017 -22.07 -14.22 -12.44
N THR A 1018 -22.73 -15.19 -13.07
CA THR A 1018 -23.93 -14.97 -13.90
C THR A 1018 -25.24 -15.14 -13.13
N SER A 1019 -25.20 -15.53 -11.86
CA SER A 1019 -26.40 -15.64 -11.00
C SER A 1019 -26.97 -14.27 -10.62
N ALA A 1020 -28.29 -14.18 -10.44
CA ALA A 1020 -28.94 -13.01 -9.88
C ALA A 1020 -28.51 -12.75 -8.42
N THR A 1021 -28.19 -13.82 -7.68
CA THR A 1021 -27.71 -13.79 -6.29
C THR A 1021 -26.39 -13.03 -6.18
N TYR A 1022 -25.42 -13.29 -7.06
CA TYR A 1022 -24.19 -12.50 -7.12
C TYR A 1022 -24.47 -11.05 -7.50
N GLN A 1023 -25.52 -10.81 -8.29
CA GLN A 1023 -25.90 -9.49 -8.81
C GLN A 1023 -26.83 -8.72 -7.86
N LEU A 1024 -27.03 -9.17 -6.62
CA LEU A 1024 -27.82 -8.42 -5.64
C LEU A 1024 -27.12 -7.13 -5.21
N SER A 1025 -27.94 -6.15 -4.81
CA SER A 1025 -27.53 -4.90 -4.19
C SER A 1025 -26.71 -5.18 -2.94
N SER A 1026 -25.74 -4.31 -2.65
CA SER A 1026 -25.00 -4.33 -1.39
C SER A 1026 -25.67 -3.57 -0.26
N ILE A 1027 -26.83 -2.98 -0.52
CA ILE A 1027 -27.63 -2.27 0.48
C ILE A 1027 -28.60 -3.29 1.09
N PRO A 1028 -28.38 -3.73 2.35
CA PRO A 1028 -29.24 -4.72 2.97
C PRO A 1028 -30.63 -4.14 3.22
N ARG A 1029 -31.67 -4.84 2.76
CA ARG A 1029 -33.07 -4.54 3.15
C ARG A 1029 -33.37 -4.99 4.58
N VAL A 1030 -32.69 -6.04 5.02
CA VAL A 1030 -32.76 -6.60 6.38
C VAL A 1030 -31.34 -6.84 6.85
N ASP A 1031 -30.95 -6.19 7.94
CA ASP A 1031 -29.63 -6.34 8.56
C ASP A 1031 -29.71 -7.31 9.75
N SER A 1032 -29.76 -8.62 9.46
CA SER A 1032 -29.71 -9.69 10.46
C SER A 1032 -28.65 -10.74 10.13
N PRO A 1033 -28.11 -11.48 11.12
CA PRO A 1033 -27.21 -12.60 10.89
C PRO A 1033 -27.80 -13.64 9.93
N GLU A 1034 -29.10 -13.92 10.05
CA GLU A 1034 -29.81 -14.89 9.23
C GLU A 1034 -29.88 -14.42 7.77
N ALA A 1035 -30.24 -13.15 7.53
CA ALA A 1035 -30.30 -12.57 6.19
C ALA A 1035 -28.92 -12.60 5.51
N ARG A 1036 -27.85 -12.31 6.26
CA ARG A 1036 -26.46 -12.41 5.76
C ARG A 1036 -26.07 -13.85 5.45
N ALA A 1037 -26.45 -14.80 6.30
CA ALA A 1037 -26.14 -16.22 6.11
C ALA A 1037 -26.81 -16.80 4.85
N VAL A 1038 -27.96 -16.25 4.43
CA VAL A 1038 -28.67 -16.67 3.22
C VAL A 1038 -28.45 -15.75 2.02
N PHE A 1039 -27.44 -14.87 2.08
CA PHE A 1039 -27.04 -13.99 0.96
C PHE A 1039 -28.16 -13.06 0.46
N ALA A 1040 -28.94 -12.47 1.38
CA ALA A 1040 -30.02 -11.53 1.07
C ALA A 1040 -29.58 -10.25 0.34
N SER A 1041 -28.31 -9.90 0.45
CA SER A 1041 -27.63 -8.80 -0.22
C SER A 1041 -26.17 -9.18 -0.44
N TYR A 1042 -25.51 -8.52 -1.37
CA TYR A 1042 -24.07 -8.68 -1.51
C TYR A 1042 -23.35 -8.01 -0.32
N PRO A 1043 -22.36 -8.66 0.32
CA PRO A 1043 -21.71 -8.05 1.48
C PRO A 1043 -20.65 -7.03 1.06
N LEU A 1044 -20.68 -5.86 1.69
CA LEU A 1044 -19.61 -4.87 1.58
C LEU A 1044 -18.31 -5.42 2.20
N ARG A 1045 -17.22 -5.35 1.45
CA ARG A 1045 -15.87 -5.76 1.90
C ARG A 1045 -14.80 -4.85 1.34
N ARG A 1046 -13.70 -4.60 2.06
CA ARG A 1046 -12.59 -3.79 1.53
C ARG A 1046 -11.96 -4.48 0.32
N LEU A 1047 -11.45 -3.69 -0.61
CA LEU A 1047 -10.51 -4.20 -1.62
C LEU A 1047 -9.29 -4.82 -0.92
N GLU A 1048 -8.80 -5.97 -1.40
CA GLU A 1048 -7.58 -6.56 -0.88
C GLU A 1048 -6.40 -5.59 -1.03
N ALA A 1049 -5.37 -5.72 -0.19
CA ALA A 1049 -4.21 -4.83 -0.19
C ALA A 1049 -3.58 -4.67 -1.58
N GLU A 1050 -3.38 -5.79 -2.26
CA GLU A 1050 -2.79 -5.88 -3.59
C GLU A 1050 -3.67 -5.18 -4.63
N VAL A 1051 -4.98 -5.45 -4.62
CA VAL A 1051 -5.97 -4.85 -5.53
C VAL A 1051 -6.08 -3.34 -5.30
N LEU A 1052 -6.05 -2.90 -4.04
CA LEU A 1052 -6.18 -1.49 -3.69
C LEU A 1052 -4.98 -0.68 -4.17
N ILE A 1053 -3.74 -1.14 -3.91
CA ILE A 1053 -2.55 -0.43 -4.38
C ILE A 1053 -2.43 -0.46 -5.90
N ASP A 1054 -2.77 -1.60 -6.53
CA ASP A 1054 -2.78 -1.71 -7.99
C ASP A 1054 -3.83 -0.78 -8.62
N ALA A 1055 -5.00 -0.61 -8.00
CA ALA A 1055 -6.01 0.36 -8.42
C ALA A 1055 -5.48 1.80 -8.34
N VAL A 1056 -4.84 2.18 -7.23
CA VAL A 1056 -4.22 3.51 -7.08
C VAL A 1056 -3.12 3.72 -8.13
N ASN A 1057 -2.25 2.73 -8.33
CA ASN A 1057 -1.18 2.77 -9.34
C ASN A 1057 -1.76 2.89 -10.75
N HIS A 1058 -2.83 2.14 -11.06
CA HIS A 1058 -3.51 2.20 -12.34
C HIS A 1058 -4.13 3.57 -12.61
N ILE A 1059 -4.82 4.16 -11.62
CA ILE A 1059 -5.47 5.49 -11.73
C ILE A 1059 -4.42 6.58 -11.93
N THR A 1060 -3.36 6.55 -11.13
CA THR A 1060 -2.32 7.58 -11.13
C THR A 1060 -1.31 7.41 -12.25
N GLY A 1061 -1.14 6.21 -12.79
CA GLY A 1061 -0.03 5.86 -13.69
C GLY A 1061 1.31 5.77 -12.96
N SER A 1062 1.27 5.58 -11.64
CA SER A 1062 2.46 5.36 -10.80
C SER A 1062 2.70 3.86 -10.59
N TYR A 1063 3.71 3.53 -9.79
CA TYR A 1063 4.07 2.16 -9.43
C TYR A 1063 4.66 2.15 -8.02
N ASP A 1064 4.70 0.97 -7.41
CA ASP A 1064 5.46 0.72 -6.18
C ASP A 1064 6.67 -0.14 -6.46
N LEU A 1065 7.67 0.01 -5.59
CA LEU A 1065 8.88 -0.80 -5.63
C LEU A 1065 8.75 -1.88 -4.57
N TYR A 1066 8.66 -3.13 -5.01
CA TYR A 1066 8.63 -4.27 -4.12
C TYR A 1066 10.01 -4.92 -4.03
N THR A 1067 10.36 -5.39 -2.84
CA THR A 1067 11.63 -6.07 -2.59
C THR A 1067 11.41 -7.40 -1.89
N SER A 1068 12.23 -8.38 -2.22
CA SER A 1068 12.35 -9.63 -1.46
C SER A 1068 13.61 -9.58 -0.58
N PRO A 1069 13.51 -9.90 0.72
CA PRO A 1069 14.68 -10.11 1.56
C PRO A 1069 15.45 -11.41 1.23
N VAL A 1070 14.88 -12.29 0.40
CA VAL A 1070 15.47 -13.61 0.08
C VAL A 1070 15.63 -13.77 -1.45
N PRO A 1071 16.81 -14.15 -1.97
CA PRO A 1071 18.07 -14.34 -1.23
C PRO A 1071 18.69 -12.99 -0.84
N GLU A 1072 19.61 -12.99 0.13
CA GLU A 1072 20.41 -11.80 0.43
C GLU A 1072 21.52 -11.61 -0.62
N PRO A 1073 21.82 -10.37 -1.08
CA PRO A 1073 21.17 -9.09 -0.75
C PRO A 1073 19.79 -8.92 -1.42
N PHE A 1074 18.97 -8.00 -0.90
CA PHE A 1074 17.59 -7.77 -1.37
C PHE A 1074 17.43 -7.83 -2.89
N THR A 1075 16.44 -8.60 -3.34
CA THR A 1075 16.06 -8.68 -4.76
C THR A 1075 14.93 -7.70 -5.05
N TYR A 1076 15.12 -6.81 -6.03
CA TYR A 1076 14.09 -5.87 -6.48
C TYR A 1076 13.18 -6.54 -7.50
N ILE A 1077 11.87 -6.38 -7.32
CA ILE A 1077 10.87 -6.82 -8.29
C ILE A 1077 10.84 -5.81 -9.45
N PRO A 1078 10.71 -6.27 -10.71
CA PRO A 1078 10.65 -5.40 -11.88
C PRO A 1078 9.63 -4.26 -11.73
N ARG A 1079 10.04 -3.06 -12.12
CA ARG A 1079 9.19 -1.86 -12.11
C ARG A 1079 7.92 -2.11 -12.94
N GLY A 1080 6.77 -1.79 -12.36
CA GLY A 1080 5.47 -1.90 -13.03
C GLY A 1080 4.83 -3.30 -12.97
N MET A 1081 5.44 -4.27 -12.27
CA MET A 1081 4.76 -5.51 -11.92
C MET A 1081 3.62 -5.21 -10.93
N PRO A 1082 2.38 -5.64 -11.18
CA PRO A 1082 1.27 -5.43 -10.27
C PRO A 1082 1.41 -6.31 -9.02
N ALA A 1083 0.95 -5.81 -7.88
CA ALA A 1083 0.99 -6.51 -6.60
C ALA A 1083 0.27 -7.87 -6.67
N VAL A 1084 -0.85 -7.96 -7.41
CA VAL A 1084 -1.59 -9.22 -7.58
C VAL A 1084 -0.77 -10.32 -8.29
N ALA A 1085 0.22 -9.95 -9.11
CA ALA A 1085 1.09 -10.92 -9.80
C ALA A 1085 2.27 -11.40 -8.93
N ILE A 1086 2.42 -10.88 -7.71
CA ILE A 1086 3.51 -11.26 -6.80
C ILE A 1086 3.20 -12.61 -6.15
N GLY A 1087 3.78 -13.65 -6.73
CA GLY A 1087 3.62 -15.03 -6.28
C GLY A 1087 4.29 -15.35 -4.95
N ASP A 1088 5.32 -14.61 -4.54
CA ASP A 1088 6.05 -14.85 -3.29
C ASP A 1088 5.51 -13.98 -2.15
N GLY A 1089 5.06 -14.62 -1.06
CA GLY A 1089 4.62 -13.96 0.16
C GLY A 1089 5.73 -13.28 0.97
N SER A 1090 7.00 -13.45 0.61
CA SER A 1090 8.14 -12.75 1.23
C SER A 1090 8.40 -11.37 0.65
N VAL A 1091 7.99 -11.16 -0.59
CA VAL A 1091 8.04 -9.83 -1.21
C VAL A 1091 6.96 -8.99 -0.55
N THR A 1092 7.29 -7.93 0.16
CA THR A 1092 6.29 -7.06 0.80
C THR A 1092 6.74 -5.60 0.79
N ASP A 1093 5.82 -4.71 1.12
CA ASP A 1093 6.11 -3.32 1.46
C ASP A 1093 5.28 -2.90 2.69
N ALA A 1094 5.46 -1.66 3.14
CA ALA A 1094 4.74 -1.12 4.29
C ALA A 1094 3.21 -1.01 4.04
N PHE A 1095 2.79 -0.77 2.79
CA PHE A 1095 1.39 -0.66 2.42
C PHE A 1095 0.69 -2.03 2.47
N LEU A 1096 1.25 -3.04 1.81
CA LEU A 1096 0.68 -4.39 1.75
C LEU A 1096 0.51 -4.98 3.16
N THR A 1097 1.52 -4.78 4.01
CA THR A 1097 1.48 -5.22 5.41
C THR A 1097 0.40 -4.48 6.19
N LEU A 1098 0.33 -3.14 6.08
CA LEU A 1098 -0.67 -2.33 6.78
C LEU A 1098 -2.11 -2.69 6.38
N PHE A 1099 -2.33 -3.00 5.11
CA PHE A 1099 -3.64 -3.37 4.56
C PHE A 1099 -3.91 -4.87 4.62
N GLY A 1100 -3.27 -5.61 5.54
CA GLY A 1100 -3.71 -6.97 5.90
C GLY A 1100 -3.53 -8.02 4.82
N ARG A 1101 -2.52 -7.86 3.95
CA ARG A 1101 -2.07 -8.95 3.07
C ARG A 1101 -1.73 -10.19 3.89
N SER A 1102 -2.10 -11.37 3.39
CA SER A 1102 -1.71 -12.64 4.00
C SER A 1102 -0.19 -12.78 4.01
N ALA A 1103 0.39 -13.15 5.16
CA ALA A 1103 1.82 -13.47 5.23
C ALA A 1103 2.15 -14.81 4.56
N ARG A 1104 1.12 -15.58 4.19
CA ARG A 1104 1.17 -16.94 3.59
C ARG A 1104 1.88 -17.93 4.49
N ALA A 1105 1.76 -17.77 5.82
CA ALA A 1105 2.47 -18.55 6.82
C ALA A 1105 1.71 -19.83 7.21
N THR A 1106 0.37 -19.78 7.25
CA THR A 1106 -0.47 -20.84 7.83
C THR A 1106 -1.33 -21.56 6.80
N GLY A 1107 -1.80 -20.85 5.78
CA GLY A 1107 -2.77 -21.37 4.81
C GLY A 1107 -4.22 -21.31 5.28
N PHE A 1108 -4.49 -20.74 6.47
CA PHE A 1108 -5.85 -20.42 6.91
C PHE A 1108 -6.41 -19.26 6.10
N GLU A 1109 -7.70 -19.32 5.79
CA GLU A 1109 -8.37 -18.23 5.06
C GLU A 1109 -8.42 -16.94 5.90
N SER A 1110 -8.49 -17.08 7.23
CA SER A 1110 -8.53 -15.96 8.18
C SER A 1110 -7.21 -15.20 8.33
N GLU A 1111 -6.11 -15.69 7.75
CA GLU A 1111 -4.81 -14.99 7.75
C GLU A 1111 -4.89 -13.66 6.96
N ARG A 1112 -5.78 -13.57 5.96
CA ARG A 1112 -6.02 -12.34 5.20
C ARG A 1112 -7.05 -11.46 5.92
N VAL A 1113 -6.67 -10.22 6.25
CA VAL A 1113 -7.53 -9.28 6.98
C VAL A 1113 -8.04 -8.19 6.03
N ASN A 1114 -9.29 -8.31 5.60
CA ASN A 1114 -9.95 -7.35 4.70
C ASN A 1114 -10.82 -6.30 5.41
N GLU A 1115 -10.64 -6.12 6.71
CA GLU A 1115 -11.30 -5.06 7.46
C GLU A 1115 -10.60 -3.71 7.24
N LEU A 1116 -11.34 -2.61 7.39
CA LEU A 1116 -10.81 -1.26 7.23
C LEU A 1116 -10.71 -0.59 8.61
N GLY A 1117 -9.50 -0.60 9.17
CA GLY A 1117 -9.21 -0.01 10.48
C GLY A 1117 -8.80 1.47 10.41
N PRO A 1118 -8.70 2.15 11.57
CA PRO A 1118 -8.33 3.57 11.63
C PRO A 1118 -6.98 3.90 10.98
N LEU A 1119 -5.99 3.00 11.09
CA LEU A 1119 -4.67 3.22 10.50
C LEU A 1119 -4.69 3.15 8.97
N GLN A 1120 -5.45 2.21 8.40
CA GLN A 1120 -5.63 2.10 6.95
C GLN A 1120 -6.32 3.34 6.39
N TRP A 1121 -7.37 3.84 7.06
CA TRP A 1121 -8.04 5.09 6.72
C TRP A 1121 -7.09 6.30 6.74
N LEU A 1122 -6.33 6.46 7.83
CA LEU A 1122 -5.37 7.56 7.96
C LEU A 1122 -4.27 7.49 6.91
N HIS A 1123 -3.83 6.29 6.54
CA HIS A 1123 -2.84 6.11 5.49
C HIS A 1123 -3.36 6.56 4.12
N MET A 1124 -4.60 6.21 3.75
CA MET A 1124 -5.20 6.68 2.48
C MET A 1124 -5.37 8.20 2.44
N LEU A 1125 -5.80 8.80 3.56
CA LEU A 1125 -6.09 10.23 3.64
C LEU A 1125 -4.83 11.09 3.62
N ASN A 1126 -3.82 10.73 4.42
CA ASN A 1126 -2.76 11.66 4.82
C ASN A 1126 -1.34 11.19 4.51
N SER A 1127 -1.13 9.98 3.97
CA SER A 1127 0.23 9.50 3.71
C SER A 1127 0.89 10.26 2.56
N VAL A 1128 2.19 10.55 2.70
CA VAL A 1128 3.02 11.07 1.60
C VAL A 1128 3.00 10.09 0.42
N HIS A 1129 2.96 8.78 0.71
CA HIS A 1129 2.89 7.71 -0.28
C HIS A 1129 1.72 7.88 -1.26
N ILE A 1130 0.48 7.99 -0.76
CA ILE A 1130 -0.70 8.16 -1.61
C ILE A 1130 -0.76 9.59 -2.18
N HIS A 1131 -0.41 10.59 -1.38
CA HIS A 1131 -0.46 12.00 -1.81
C HIS A 1131 0.48 12.26 -3.00
N THR A 1132 1.72 11.78 -2.94
CA THR A 1132 2.69 11.92 -4.05
C THR A 1132 2.21 11.22 -5.32
N LYS A 1133 1.55 10.05 -5.22
CA LYS A 1133 0.97 9.36 -6.38
C LYS A 1133 -0.14 10.19 -7.04
N ILE A 1134 -1.02 10.80 -6.25
CA ILE A 1134 -2.08 11.68 -6.75
C ILE A 1134 -1.47 12.93 -7.39
N GLN A 1135 -0.52 13.58 -6.72
CA GLN A 1135 0.06 14.84 -7.21
C GLN A 1135 0.90 14.67 -8.48
N SER A 1136 1.76 13.65 -8.53
CA SER A 1136 2.78 13.47 -9.58
C SER A 1136 2.43 12.40 -10.62
N GLY A 1137 1.33 11.67 -10.44
CA GLY A 1137 0.92 10.58 -11.31
C GLY A 1137 0.69 11.02 -12.76
N PRO A 1138 1.42 10.47 -13.75
CA PRO A 1138 1.35 10.93 -15.14
C PRO A 1138 -0.01 10.66 -15.79
N ARG A 1139 -0.66 9.53 -15.46
CA ARG A 1139 -1.97 9.20 -16.04
C ARG A 1139 -3.07 10.06 -15.45
N LEU A 1140 -3.07 10.28 -14.13
CA LEU A 1140 -4.03 11.19 -13.51
C LEU A 1140 -3.82 12.62 -14.01
N ALA A 1141 -2.58 13.08 -14.14
CA ALA A 1141 -2.26 14.37 -14.75
C ALA A 1141 -2.81 14.48 -16.18
N SER A 1142 -2.70 13.41 -16.99
CA SER A 1142 -3.28 13.37 -18.34
C SER A 1142 -4.80 13.41 -18.35
N LEU A 1143 -5.47 12.78 -17.37
CA LEU A 1143 -6.95 12.77 -17.30
C LEU A 1143 -7.54 14.15 -17.01
N ILE A 1144 -6.78 15.00 -16.29
CA ILE A 1144 -7.22 16.32 -15.81
C ILE A 1144 -6.60 17.50 -16.57
N SER A 1145 -5.75 17.25 -17.58
CA SER A 1145 -4.98 18.30 -18.28
C SER A 1145 -5.78 19.15 -19.26
N SER A 1146 -6.88 18.64 -19.81
CA SER A 1146 -7.68 19.30 -20.84
C SER A 1146 -9.13 18.83 -20.83
N GLY A 1147 -10.07 19.65 -21.30
CA GLY A 1147 -11.50 19.32 -21.38
C GLY A 1147 -12.37 20.22 -20.50
N GLN A 1148 -13.68 20.17 -20.72
CA GLN A 1148 -14.63 20.92 -19.90
C GLN A 1148 -14.72 20.34 -18.48
N PRO A 1149 -15.06 21.12 -17.44
CA PRO A 1149 -15.16 20.60 -16.07
C PRO A 1149 -16.04 19.36 -15.93
N LYS A 1150 -17.17 19.33 -16.63
CA LYS A 1150 -18.05 18.17 -16.66
C LYS A 1150 -17.35 16.93 -17.23
N GLU A 1151 -16.66 17.07 -18.36
CA GLU A 1151 -15.91 15.96 -18.99
C GLU A 1151 -14.77 15.45 -18.10
N ILE A 1152 -14.06 16.36 -17.40
CA ILE A 1152 -13.00 15.96 -16.46
C ILE A 1152 -13.62 15.18 -15.29
N ALA A 1153 -14.73 15.66 -14.72
CA ALA A 1153 -15.45 14.95 -13.67
C ALA A 1153 -15.91 13.57 -14.14
N GLU A 1154 -16.51 13.48 -15.32
CA GLU A 1154 -16.94 12.20 -15.92
C GLU A 1154 -15.77 11.23 -16.07
N ARG A 1155 -14.64 11.67 -16.64
CA ARG A 1155 -13.45 10.81 -16.78
C ARG A 1155 -12.90 10.35 -15.43
N LEU A 1156 -12.88 11.22 -14.42
CA LEU A 1156 -12.43 10.85 -13.07
C LEU A 1156 -13.36 9.82 -12.43
N TYR A 1157 -14.68 10.03 -12.49
CA TYR A 1157 -15.66 9.09 -11.94
C TYR A 1157 -15.63 7.74 -12.68
N LEU A 1158 -15.55 7.75 -14.02
CA LEU A 1158 -15.45 6.52 -14.81
C LEU A 1158 -14.15 5.75 -14.51
N THR A 1159 -13.04 6.46 -14.29
CA THR A 1159 -11.73 5.84 -14.01
C THR A 1159 -11.63 5.34 -12.56
N ILE A 1160 -12.15 6.09 -11.58
CA ILE A 1160 -11.97 5.79 -10.15
C ILE A 1160 -13.12 4.95 -9.60
N LEU A 1161 -14.37 5.31 -9.92
CA LEU A 1161 -15.59 4.68 -9.41
C LEU A 1161 -16.33 3.82 -10.43
N SER A 1162 -15.90 3.83 -11.71
CA SER A 1162 -16.50 3.01 -12.77
C SER A 1162 -17.98 3.34 -13.05
N ARG A 1163 -18.35 4.62 -12.90
CA ARG A 1163 -19.68 5.14 -13.22
C ARG A 1163 -19.63 6.60 -13.62
N TYR A 1164 -20.74 7.13 -14.10
CA TYR A 1164 -20.90 8.58 -14.27
C TYR A 1164 -21.16 9.28 -12.92
N PRO A 1165 -20.74 10.54 -12.76
CA PRO A 1165 -21.15 11.36 -11.64
C PRO A 1165 -22.65 11.65 -11.73
N THR A 1166 -23.33 11.68 -10.58
CA THR A 1166 -24.72 12.12 -10.50
C THR A 1166 -24.83 13.64 -10.69
N GLU A 1167 -26.03 14.13 -11.01
CA GLU A 1167 -26.28 15.58 -11.09
C GLU A 1167 -25.93 16.29 -9.78
N ARG A 1168 -26.23 15.65 -8.63
CA ARG A 1168 -25.88 16.18 -7.32
C ARG A 1168 -24.37 16.23 -7.10
N GLU A 1169 -23.63 15.20 -7.51
CA GLU A 1169 -22.16 15.20 -7.41
C GLU A 1169 -21.53 16.24 -8.33
N LEU A 1170 -22.06 16.42 -9.54
CA LEU A 1170 -21.66 17.50 -10.44
C LEU A 1170 -21.93 18.86 -9.81
N GLN A 1171 -23.10 19.06 -9.18
CA GLN A 1171 -23.43 20.27 -8.42
C GLN A 1171 -22.45 20.48 -7.25
N VAL A 1172 -22.13 19.45 -6.48
CA VAL A 1172 -21.15 19.53 -5.38
C VAL A 1172 -19.76 19.90 -5.90
N ILE A 1173 -19.31 19.32 -7.02
CA ILE A 1173 -18.04 19.69 -7.65
C ILE A 1173 -18.10 21.13 -8.14
N GLU A 1174 -19.22 21.56 -8.71
CA GLU A 1174 -19.42 22.94 -9.17
C GLU A 1174 -19.44 23.93 -8.01
N GLU A 1175 -20.08 23.59 -6.89
CA GLU A 1175 -20.11 24.35 -5.65
C GLU A 1175 -18.71 24.41 -5.00
N TYR A 1176 -18.04 23.28 -4.89
CA TYR A 1176 -16.68 23.19 -4.36
C TYR A 1176 -15.69 23.99 -5.22
N SER A 1177 -15.84 23.86 -6.55
CA SER A 1177 -15.18 24.71 -7.53
C SER A 1177 -15.48 26.16 -7.16
N LYS A 1178 -16.75 26.60 -7.07
CA LYS A 1178 -17.21 27.96 -6.72
C LYS A 1178 -16.61 28.52 -5.43
N LEU A 1179 -16.50 27.72 -4.36
CA LEU A 1179 -15.87 28.11 -3.08
C LEU A 1179 -14.43 28.60 -3.28
N GLY A 1180 -13.73 28.07 -4.28
CA GLY A 1180 -12.45 28.59 -4.74
C GLY A 1180 -11.27 28.28 -3.81
N VAL A 1181 -11.42 27.27 -2.95
CA VAL A 1181 -10.37 26.74 -2.05
C VAL A 1181 -9.22 26.13 -2.86
N ALA A 1182 -9.54 25.37 -3.92
CA ALA A 1182 -8.59 24.80 -4.87
C ALA A 1182 -9.06 25.05 -6.31
N LYS A 1183 -8.13 25.28 -7.24
CA LYS A 1183 -8.44 25.67 -8.63
C LYS A 1183 -7.46 25.11 -9.64
N GLY A 1184 -7.84 25.19 -10.91
CA GLY A 1184 -7.07 24.59 -12.01
C GLY A 1184 -6.87 23.10 -11.77
N ARG A 1185 -5.61 22.66 -11.79
CA ARG A 1185 -5.24 21.26 -11.53
C ARG A 1185 -5.58 20.80 -10.12
N ASP A 1186 -5.36 21.65 -9.11
CA ASP A 1186 -5.48 21.25 -7.70
C ASP A 1186 -6.92 20.91 -7.31
N LEU A 1187 -7.91 21.59 -7.90
CA LEU A 1187 -9.33 21.24 -7.77
C LEU A 1187 -9.58 19.76 -8.14
N TRP A 1188 -9.02 19.33 -9.26
CA TRP A 1188 -9.23 17.97 -9.76
C TRP A 1188 -8.40 16.94 -9.00
N LEU A 1189 -7.26 17.33 -8.44
CA LEU A 1189 -6.50 16.50 -7.50
C LEU A 1189 -7.28 16.30 -6.21
N ASP A 1190 -7.95 17.33 -5.69
CA ASP A 1190 -8.79 17.23 -4.49
C ASP A 1190 -10.04 16.37 -4.76
N VAL A 1191 -10.66 16.51 -5.94
CA VAL A 1191 -11.75 15.61 -6.35
C VAL A 1191 -11.24 14.17 -6.47
N ALA A 1192 -10.11 13.93 -7.12
CA ALA A 1192 -9.53 12.59 -7.23
C ALA A 1192 -9.18 12.01 -5.84
N TRP A 1193 -8.63 12.83 -4.94
CA TRP A 1193 -8.35 12.46 -3.56
C TRP A 1193 -9.64 12.11 -2.80
N ALA A 1194 -10.70 12.90 -2.93
CA ALA A 1194 -11.99 12.63 -2.30
C ALA A 1194 -12.62 11.33 -2.81
N LEU A 1195 -12.53 11.06 -4.13
CA LEU A 1195 -13.02 9.82 -4.72
C LEU A 1195 -12.22 8.61 -4.25
N LEU A 1196 -10.88 8.68 -4.25
CA LEU A 1196 -9.99 7.61 -3.75
C LEU A 1196 -10.16 7.32 -2.26
N ASN A 1197 -10.63 8.30 -1.47
CA ASN A 1197 -10.91 8.15 -0.06
C ASN A 1197 -12.39 7.90 0.25
N SER A 1198 -13.23 7.71 -0.77
CA SER A 1198 -14.64 7.39 -0.55
C SER A 1198 -14.81 5.92 -0.15
N PRO A 1199 -15.82 5.59 0.69
CA PRO A 1199 -16.20 4.20 0.93
C PRO A 1199 -16.52 3.44 -0.36
N GLU A 1200 -17.07 4.12 -1.37
CA GLU A 1200 -17.37 3.53 -2.69
C GLU A 1200 -16.11 3.05 -3.41
N PHE A 1201 -14.99 3.77 -3.29
CA PHE A 1201 -13.73 3.32 -3.85
C PHE A 1201 -13.10 2.19 -3.03
N LEU A 1202 -13.05 2.36 -1.71
CA LEU A 1202 -12.33 1.47 -0.79
C LEU A 1202 -13.03 0.13 -0.57
N LEU A 1203 -14.34 0.08 -0.79
CA LEU A 1203 -15.17 -1.10 -0.60
C LEU A 1203 -15.60 -1.68 -1.96
N ARG A 1204 -15.60 -3.01 -2.03
CA ARG A 1204 -16.31 -3.78 -3.02
C ARG A 1204 -17.78 -3.84 -2.61
N HIS A 1205 -18.63 -3.36 -3.51
CA HIS A 1205 -20.06 -3.23 -3.33
C HIS A 1205 -20.81 -3.80 -4.52
#